data_AF-A0A940IK37-F1
#
_entry.id   AF-A0A940IK37-F1
#
_cell.length_a   1.000
_cell.length_b   1.000
_cell.length_c   1.000
_cell.angle_alpha   90.00
_cell.angle_beta   90.00
_cell.angle_gamma   90.00
#
_symmetry.space_group_name_H-M   'P 1'
#
loop_
_entity.id
_entity.type
_entity.pdbx_description
1 polymer ?
#
loop_
_entity_poly.entity_id
_entity_poly.type
_entity_poly.pdbx_seq_one_letter_code
_entity_poly.pdbx_strand_id
1 'polypeptide(L)'
;MLKNQPDILFTTTEMLNRKLSSGFDQHIFGIREDHKPPLFVLLDEVHIYNGINGAHVAYVLRRWRSLVKKYNHSHVGIQFVGLSATLPNPQHFFSQLVGVPENSCKYITPNRDDMTDEGIEYNLVLRGDPFSSTALLSTSVQTAMLLGRMLDPLNQSVSKGAYGSKIFGFTDKLDVINRWFHIEKDAEEVKTLSQYRDWDVLKEKAPALVRTREQQSNSGQIWGLAKKIDRFGLQNPMKIDITSSQYKGVDTRAKFVVATSTLEVGYNDPDVGAVIQHKAPRNLASFLQRKGRAGRRRGMRPWTVVVTSAYGRDRYVYDYPEQLFSPILPDLSLPIRNVYIQRIQAGFTVMDYFASKLKQRGLESPIWNILSPKYSQYKAERKILADCTIRILDGTDKDFIIYVQSALQLDGVALDRILWTPPRSIMFDLLPNLLNHLKMDWGRTLGREDTLPHSPLQGYVPRNLFSSLEVNELLLIVNNDPKNEHYQALQQGIMEFSPGNVSKRYAKAHRTTEAHWLPVPLTDDTISVNGEEITGILLKHIMREEESIPVYLPQQYKLSQIPKELSDRTTGFLDWDVEIVPRNEADEEIGSKIKLLSNSALASFLDRIDLFTSNEHQTVTFTRFASEVKSEIKYKDGTSERKTYLFREGQRKSAIGFQVEVDALAFTMRRLPLEQISTSQNWKRLLAELRPRFYLDILQKDPVLSGQLSVFEIEWLWQICLSSTIATAVSKQFSLEEAVDYYRKHIKSISVRALDVIFQATVVKAEEDGEQEQTDEAKLYERLLSYLETDSIMKHFIFYLDVLYKDITNYGIFYSWIEERTHATIAACIQRAIEQLLPDVDTQDLIIDINDNQVWLSETDSGGMGVISGIASAIRNEPRLFEELFSKAVDECPRSEIAKSLSAIIKEFDNDELYDTFTTIRRSTNLDEQKEQLELLQKQLSDRGITPKRELIVSLTTKLLNRNSNEMTDDLMRDLQELWRQEEKRLGCKIDVRVFIVACLRLDDYKDRIDTIISDLYPGGNFDEKQRFILIETLLWSDCNDSCPECLNLYSPYQSFAKPSRLLLKSLLVPTTIIIDSHEPKWGELLIDCLKKGKQARVITLFENMEECQRMLMNIIQTPIDFEYEFYYPYIAGVRSSGTNWLFDVRVREVTHA
;
A
#
# COMPACT_ATOMS: atom_id res chain seq x y z
N MET A 1 -7.86 -36.54 20.99
CA MET A 1 -8.05 -36.59 19.52
C MET A 1 -8.84 -37.85 19.18
N LEU A 2 -9.58 -37.83 18.06
CA LEU A 2 -10.55 -38.87 17.70
C LEU A 2 -9.86 -40.22 17.46
N LYS A 3 -10.40 -41.31 18.03
CA LYS A 3 -9.92 -42.68 17.77
C LYS A 3 -10.21 -43.15 16.34
N ASN A 4 -11.23 -42.59 15.70
CA ASN A 4 -11.70 -42.96 14.37
C ASN A 4 -11.61 -41.75 13.42
N GLN A 5 -11.37 -42.03 12.14
CA GLN A 5 -11.39 -41.03 11.06
C GLN A 5 -12.84 -40.55 10.83
N PRO A 6 -13.10 -39.23 10.75
CA PRO A 6 -14.43 -38.72 10.40
C PRO A 6 -14.69 -38.82 8.88
N ASP A 7 -15.96 -38.92 8.48
CA ASP A 7 -16.36 -38.92 7.07
C ASP A 7 -16.05 -37.59 6.38
N ILE A 8 -16.19 -36.48 7.12
CA ILE A 8 -15.90 -35.12 6.67
C ILE A 8 -14.96 -34.47 7.69
N LEU A 9 -13.78 -34.06 7.23
CA LEU A 9 -12.76 -33.42 8.05
C LEU A 9 -12.62 -31.94 7.66
N PHE A 10 -13.00 -31.04 8.56
CA PHE A 10 -12.63 -29.64 8.49
C PHE A 10 -11.27 -29.44 9.17
N THR A 11 -10.31 -28.90 8.43
CA THR A 11 -8.93 -28.69 8.91
C THR A 11 -8.33 -27.45 8.27
N THR A 12 -7.20 -26.99 8.80
CA THR A 12 -6.38 -25.94 8.17
C THR A 12 -5.11 -26.55 7.59
N THR A 13 -4.49 -25.84 6.67
CA THR A 13 -3.17 -26.21 6.10
C THR A 13 -2.08 -26.25 7.17
N GLU A 14 -2.14 -25.35 8.16
CA GLU A 14 -1.28 -25.34 9.35
C GLU A 14 -1.43 -26.64 10.17
N MET A 15 -2.67 -27.04 10.45
CA MET A 15 -2.94 -28.28 11.20
C MET A 15 -2.45 -29.48 10.39
N LEU A 16 -2.72 -29.53 9.08
CA LEU A 16 -2.18 -30.56 8.21
C LEU A 16 -0.66 -30.63 8.33
N ASN A 17 0.06 -29.53 8.07
CA ASN A 17 1.52 -29.46 8.14
C ASN A 17 2.09 -29.94 9.49
N ARG A 18 1.53 -29.47 10.61
CA ARG A 18 1.98 -29.86 11.96
C ARG A 18 1.75 -31.36 12.24
N LYS A 19 0.69 -31.94 11.68
CA LYS A 19 0.29 -33.33 11.94
C LYS A 19 0.89 -34.34 10.98
N LEU A 20 1.41 -33.92 9.82
CA LEU A 20 2.13 -34.81 8.89
C LEU A 20 3.29 -35.55 9.57
N SER A 21 4.03 -34.87 10.46
CA SER A 21 5.18 -35.44 11.18
C SER A 21 4.81 -36.09 12.53
N SER A 22 3.52 -36.34 12.81
CA SER A 22 3.05 -37.02 14.03
C SER A 22 2.44 -38.38 13.69
N GLY A 23 3.11 -39.46 14.10
CA GLY A 23 2.63 -40.82 13.83
C GLY A 23 1.23 -41.10 14.39
N PHE A 24 0.90 -40.49 15.53
CA PHE A 24 -0.39 -40.65 16.20
C PHE A 24 -1.58 -40.04 15.45
N ASP A 25 -1.38 -38.95 14.70
CA ASP A 25 -2.47 -38.19 14.06
C ASP A 25 -2.60 -38.47 12.55
N GLN A 26 -1.66 -39.20 11.96
CA GLN A 26 -1.58 -39.49 10.53
C GLN A 26 -2.79 -40.25 9.97
N HIS A 27 -3.47 -41.08 10.77
CA HIS A 27 -4.66 -41.83 10.33
C HIS A 27 -5.82 -40.91 9.97
N ILE A 28 -5.94 -39.75 10.62
CA ILE A 28 -7.00 -38.76 10.35
C ILE A 28 -6.90 -38.24 8.90
N PHE A 29 -5.68 -38.18 8.36
CA PHE A 29 -5.38 -37.67 7.03
C PHE A 29 -5.15 -38.78 5.98
N GLY A 30 -5.49 -40.03 6.29
CA GLY A 30 -5.34 -41.16 5.37
C GLY A 30 -3.89 -41.60 5.12
N ILE A 31 -2.99 -41.35 6.09
CA ILE A 31 -1.56 -41.71 6.02
C ILE A 31 -1.29 -42.97 6.87
N ARG A 32 -2.02 -44.06 6.58
CA ARG A 32 -1.90 -45.36 7.27
C ARG A 32 -2.46 -46.46 6.38
N GLU A 33 -1.91 -47.67 6.46
CA GLU A 33 -2.29 -48.80 5.59
C GLU A 33 -3.74 -49.29 5.85
N ASP A 34 -4.23 -49.14 7.08
CA ASP A 34 -5.55 -49.55 7.53
C ASP A 34 -6.64 -48.48 7.31
N HIS A 35 -6.29 -47.29 6.82
CA HIS A 35 -7.21 -46.16 6.63
C HIS A 35 -7.15 -45.62 5.21
N LYS A 36 -8.32 -45.46 4.58
CA LYS A 36 -8.42 -44.94 3.22
C LYS A 36 -8.14 -43.43 3.17
N PRO A 37 -7.49 -42.94 2.10
CA PRO A 37 -7.37 -41.51 1.89
C PRO A 37 -8.73 -40.90 1.52
N PRO A 38 -8.90 -39.57 1.72
CA PRO A 38 -10.13 -38.90 1.33
C PRO A 38 -10.34 -38.96 -0.19
N LEU A 39 -11.60 -39.14 -0.61
CA LEU A 39 -11.97 -39.12 -2.04
C LEU A 39 -11.84 -37.71 -2.64
N PHE A 40 -12.29 -36.71 -1.88
CA PHE A 40 -12.33 -35.30 -2.26
C PHE A 40 -11.52 -34.44 -1.30
N VAL A 41 -10.78 -33.49 -1.85
CA VAL A 41 -10.18 -32.38 -1.11
C VAL A 41 -10.80 -31.09 -1.63
N LEU A 42 -11.61 -30.47 -0.78
CA LEU A 42 -12.25 -29.20 -1.08
C LEU A 42 -11.35 -28.06 -0.60
N LEU A 43 -10.92 -27.23 -1.54
CA LEU A 43 -10.15 -26.02 -1.27
C LEU A 43 -11.09 -24.84 -1.49
N ASP A 44 -11.57 -24.26 -0.40
CA ASP A 44 -12.39 -23.05 -0.46
C ASP A 44 -11.50 -21.81 -0.65
N GLU A 45 -12.01 -20.81 -1.35
CA GLU A 45 -11.33 -19.53 -1.65
C GLU A 45 -9.88 -19.68 -2.15
N VAL A 46 -9.69 -20.45 -3.23
CA VAL A 46 -8.39 -20.81 -3.79
C VAL A 46 -7.47 -19.61 -4.05
N HIS A 47 -8.02 -18.43 -4.37
CA HIS A 47 -7.25 -17.22 -4.61
C HIS A 47 -6.50 -16.68 -3.37
N ILE A 48 -6.86 -17.10 -2.15
CA ILE A 48 -6.10 -16.75 -0.93
C ILE A 48 -4.72 -17.40 -0.95
N TYR A 49 -4.59 -18.57 -1.58
CA TYR A 49 -3.35 -19.31 -1.65
C TYR A 49 -2.42 -18.74 -2.73
N ASN A 50 -2.11 -17.45 -2.72
CA ASN A 50 -1.18 -16.83 -3.68
C ASN A 50 0.16 -16.45 -3.01
N GLY A 51 1.15 -16.08 -3.82
CA GLY A 51 2.45 -15.63 -3.34
C GLY A 51 3.17 -16.67 -2.47
N ILE A 52 4.02 -16.21 -1.55
CA ILE A 52 4.83 -17.06 -0.66
C ILE A 52 3.94 -18.03 0.15
N ASN A 53 2.83 -17.54 0.71
CA ASN A 53 1.88 -18.35 1.48
C ASN A 53 1.26 -19.47 0.63
N GLY A 54 0.86 -19.14 -0.61
CA GLY A 54 0.36 -20.10 -1.58
C GLY A 54 1.37 -21.19 -1.91
N ALA A 55 2.63 -20.82 -2.15
CA ALA A 55 3.70 -21.78 -2.41
C ALA A 55 3.96 -22.71 -1.21
N HIS A 56 3.91 -22.21 0.03
CA HIS A 56 3.95 -23.05 1.24
C HIS A 56 2.83 -24.11 1.24
N VAL A 57 1.58 -23.68 1.01
CA VAL A 57 0.43 -24.60 0.93
C VAL A 57 0.61 -25.62 -0.19
N ALA A 58 1.10 -25.16 -1.34
CA ALA A 58 1.34 -26.00 -2.50
C ALA A 58 2.33 -27.14 -2.19
N TYR A 59 3.40 -26.86 -1.43
CA TYR A 59 4.33 -27.89 -0.98
C TYR A 59 3.78 -28.79 0.11
N VAL A 60 2.97 -28.28 1.05
CA VAL A 60 2.28 -29.10 2.06
C VAL A 60 1.36 -30.13 1.38
N LEU A 61 0.60 -29.72 0.36
CA LEU A 61 -0.26 -30.63 -0.41
C LEU A 61 0.56 -31.69 -1.17
N ARG A 62 1.71 -31.32 -1.76
CA ARG A 62 2.63 -32.28 -2.41
C ARG A 62 3.20 -33.30 -1.42
N ARG A 63 3.68 -32.84 -0.27
CA ARG A 63 4.19 -33.70 0.81
C ARG A 63 3.13 -34.67 1.32
N TRP A 64 1.93 -34.17 1.59
CA TRP A 64 0.80 -35.01 1.99
C TRP A 64 0.46 -36.07 0.94
N ARG A 65 0.33 -35.69 -0.35
CA ARG A 65 0.07 -36.64 -1.44
C ARG A 65 1.17 -37.69 -1.58
N SER A 66 2.43 -37.31 -1.40
CA SER A 66 3.57 -38.23 -1.43
C SER A 66 3.48 -39.25 -0.30
N LEU A 67 3.15 -38.81 0.92
CA LEU A 67 2.90 -39.69 2.06
C LEU A 67 1.71 -40.63 1.81
N VAL A 68 0.57 -40.13 1.32
CA VAL A 68 -0.58 -40.98 0.98
C VAL A 68 -0.19 -42.06 -0.05
N LYS A 69 0.53 -41.69 -1.12
CA LYS A 69 0.99 -42.64 -2.13
C LYS A 69 1.89 -43.72 -1.55
N LYS A 70 2.74 -43.38 -0.57
CA LYS A 70 3.66 -44.30 0.09
C LYS A 70 2.93 -45.38 0.92
N TYR A 71 1.82 -45.05 1.58
CA TYR A 71 1.12 -45.98 2.49
C TYR A 71 -0.10 -46.68 1.89
N ASN A 72 -0.72 -46.17 0.81
CA ASN A 72 -1.99 -46.67 0.29
C ASN A 72 -1.92 -47.21 -1.15
N HIS A 73 -0.73 -47.63 -1.62
CA HIS A 73 -0.46 -48.33 -2.88
C HIS A 73 -1.34 -47.90 -4.09
N SER A 74 -0.92 -46.83 -4.77
CA SER A 74 -1.13 -46.52 -6.21
C SER A 74 -2.55 -46.47 -6.84
N HIS A 75 -3.65 -46.84 -6.17
CA HIS A 75 -4.96 -47.04 -6.84
C HIS A 75 -6.09 -46.06 -6.48
N VAL A 76 -5.86 -45.06 -5.62
CA VAL A 76 -6.90 -44.10 -5.24
C VAL A 76 -6.57 -42.70 -5.75
N GLY A 77 -7.28 -42.26 -6.79
CA GLY A 77 -7.21 -40.89 -7.29
C GLY A 77 -7.94 -39.94 -6.36
N ILE A 78 -7.19 -39.08 -5.65
CA ILE A 78 -7.76 -37.96 -4.87
C ILE A 78 -8.21 -36.87 -5.85
N GLN A 79 -9.47 -36.44 -5.75
CA GLN A 79 -9.99 -35.33 -6.54
C GLN A 79 -9.91 -34.02 -5.76
N PHE A 80 -9.25 -33.02 -6.33
CA PHE A 80 -9.21 -31.66 -5.79
C PHE A 80 -10.31 -30.82 -6.42
N VAL A 81 -11.09 -30.13 -5.59
CA VAL A 81 -12.10 -29.17 -6.06
C VAL A 81 -11.80 -27.82 -5.42
N GLY A 82 -11.57 -26.83 -6.26
CA GLY A 82 -11.27 -25.46 -5.85
C GLY A 82 -12.47 -24.55 -6.07
N LEU A 83 -12.81 -23.73 -5.08
CA LEU A 83 -13.80 -22.67 -5.18
C LEU A 83 -13.09 -21.32 -5.20
N SER A 84 -13.45 -20.43 -6.12
CA SER A 84 -12.90 -19.08 -6.15
C SER A 84 -13.79 -18.13 -6.94
N ALA A 85 -13.96 -16.90 -6.45
CA ALA A 85 -14.72 -15.87 -7.13
C ALA A 85 -13.92 -15.09 -8.19
N THR A 86 -12.58 -15.04 -8.07
CA THR A 86 -11.76 -14.06 -8.79
C THR A 86 -10.39 -14.63 -9.16
N LEU A 87 -10.33 -15.44 -10.23
CA LEU A 87 -9.07 -15.97 -10.78
C LEU A 87 -9.02 -15.71 -12.30
N PRO A 88 -8.06 -14.91 -12.80
CA PRO A 88 -7.91 -14.68 -14.24
C PRO A 88 -7.40 -15.92 -15.00
N ASN A 89 -6.40 -16.64 -14.47
CA ASN A 89 -5.91 -17.91 -15.03
C ASN A 89 -6.10 -19.11 -14.06
N PRO A 90 -7.36 -19.58 -13.88
CA PRO A 90 -7.70 -20.53 -12.81
C PRO A 90 -7.08 -21.91 -13.01
N GLN A 91 -6.94 -22.39 -14.26
CA GLN A 91 -6.41 -23.73 -14.53
C GLN A 91 -4.93 -23.81 -14.19
N HIS A 92 -4.14 -22.86 -14.68
CA HIS A 92 -2.71 -22.79 -14.43
C HIS A 92 -2.43 -22.69 -12.93
N PHE A 93 -3.03 -21.70 -12.26
CA PHE A 93 -2.85 -21.47 -10.83
C PHE A 93 -3.23 -22.68 -9.97
N PHE A 94 -4.40 -23.29 -10.23
CA PHE A 94 -4.86 -24.42 -9.44
C PHE A 94 -3.99 -25.67 -9.64
N SER A 95 -3.53 -25.91 -10.87
CA SER A 95 -2.64 -27.03 -11.18
C SER A 95 -1.31 -26.93 -10.42
N GLN A 96 -0.75 -25.71 -10.35
CA GLN A 96 0.45 -25.41 -9.58
C GLN A 96 0.22 -25.57 -8.08
N LEU A 97 -0.94 -25.12 -7.55
CA LEU A 97 -1.28 -25.25 -6.13
C LEU A 97 -1.32 -26.71 -5.69
N VAL A 98 -2.01 -27.59 -6.43
CA VAL A 98 -2.19 -28.99 -6.01
C VAL A 98 -1.07 -29.94 -6.50
N GLY A 99 -0.17 -29.44 -7.36
CA GLY A 99 0.97 -30.18 -7.90
C GLY A 99 0.58 -31.27 -8.89
N VAL A 100 -0.24 -30.89 -9.89
CA VAL A 100 -0.68 -31.76 -11.00
C VAL A 100 -0.47 -31.07 -12.35
N PRO A 101 -0.41 -31.81 -13.47
CA PRO A 101 -0.35 -31.22 -14.81
C PRO A 101 -1.57 -30.35 -15.13
N GLU A 102 -1.37 -29.24 -15.83
CA GLU A 102 -2.44 -28.27 -16.15
C GLU A 102 -3.60 -28.88 -16.93
N ASN A 103 -3.31 -29.82 -17.85
CA ASN A 103 -4.32 -30.55 -18.62
C ASN A 103 -5.23 -31.46 -17.78
N SER A 104 -4.89 -31.70 -16.51
CA SER A 104 -5.73 -32.44 -15.56
C SER A 104 -6.72 -31.55 -14.78
N CYS A 105 -6.65 -30.23 -14.97
CA CYS A 105 -7.53 -29.26 -14.33
C CYS A 105 -8.59 -28.74 -15.32
N LYS A 106 -9.86 -28.78 -14.91
CA LYS A 106 -10.98 -28.23 -15.69
C LYS A 106 -11.55 -27.01 -14.97
N TYR A 107 -11.61 -25.87 -15.66
CA TYR A 107 -12.31 -24.68 -15.18
C TYR A 107 -13.81 -24.79 -15.52
N ILE A 108 -14.65 -24.42 -14.54
CA ILE A 108 -16.11 -24.47 -14.66
C ILE A 108 -16.62 -23.07 -14.29
N THR A 109 -17.31 -22.41 -15.22
CA THR A 109 -17.88 -21.07 -15.06
C THR A 109 -19.25 -21.01 -15.74
N PRO A 110 -20.25 -20.29 -15.20
CA PRO A 110 -21.55 -20.12 -15.86
C PRO A 110 -21.41 -19.29 -17.14
N ASN A 111 -22.23 -19.56 -18.17
CA ASN A 111 -22.33 -18.69 -19.33
C ASN A 111 -23.18 -17.46 -19.01
N ARG A 112 -23.05 -16.38 -19.79
CA ARG A 112 -23.89 -15.18 -19.62
C ARG A 112 -25.39 -15.50 -19.71
N ASP A 113 -25.76 -16.41 -20.59
CA ASP A 113 -27.15 -16.84 -20.80
C ASP A 113 -27.69 -17.65 -19.61
N ASP A 114 -26.81 -18.17 -18.75
CA ASP A 114 -27.17 -18.90 -17.53
C ASP A 114 -27.38 -17.93 -16.33
N MET A 115 -27.09 -16.63 -16.49
CA MET A 115 -27.16 -15.63 -15.43
C MET A 115 -28.42 -14.76 -15.52
N THR A 116 -28.99 -14.45 -14.36
CA THR A 116 -30.12 -13.51 -14.23
C THR A 116 -29.67 -12.32 -13.38
N ASP A 117 -29.74 -11.12 -13.94
CA ASP A 117 -29.45 -9.89 -13.19
C ASP A 117 -30.54 -9.64 -12.14
N GLU A 118 -30.17 -9.66 -10.86
CA GLU A 118 -31.06 -9.41 -9.72
C GLU A 118 -30.44 -8.43 -8.72
N GLY A 119 -31.12 -7.31 -8.44
CA GLY A 119 -30.74 -6.37 -7.38
C GLY A 119 -29.97 -5.13 -7.84
N ILE A 120 -29.53 -4.31 -6.87
CA ILE A 120 -28.71 -3.11 -7.08
C ILE A 120 -27.72 -3.04 -5.92
N GLU A 121 -26.43 -2.85 -6.19
CA GLU A 121 -25.42 -2.60 -5.16
C GLU A 121 -25.16 -1.10 -5.02
N TYR A 122 -25.15 -0.58 -3.79
CA TYR A 122 -24.80 0.81 -3.52
C TYR A 122 -23.34 0.90 -3.09
N ASN A 123 -22.53 1.61 -3.87
CA ASN A 123 -21.12 1.84 -3.59
C ASN A 123 -20.90 3.32 -3.27
N LEU A 124 -20.28 3.61 -2.12
CA LEU A 124 -20.03 4.97 -1.65
C LEU A 124 -18.57 5.11 -1.21
N VAL A 125 -17.88 6.14 -1.69
CA VAL A 125 -16.58 6.53 -1.13
C VAL A 125 -16.76 7.83 -0.35
N LEU A 126 -16.40 7.80 0.92
CA LEU A 126 -16.44 8.94 1.81
C LEU A 126 -15.03 9.45 2.03
N ARG A 127 -14.78 10.71 1.70
CA ARG A 127 -13.53 11.39 2.04
C ARG A 127 -13.65 11.94 3.46
N GLY A 128 -12.78 11.53 4.36
CA GLY A 128 -12.63 12.17 5.66
C GLY A 128 -12.20 13.61 5.49
N ASP A 129 -12.72 14.50 6.33
CA ASP A 129 -12.38 15.91 6.32
C ASP A 129 -10.93 16.09 6.83
N PRO A 130 -9.97 16.47 5.96
CA PRO A 130 -8.57 16.62 6.37
C PRO A 130 -8.34 17.83 7.27
N PHE A 131 -9.31 18.75 7.34
CA PHE A 131 -9.26 19.97 8.14
C PHE A 131 -9.84 19.77 9.53
N SER A 132 -10.53 18.64 9.76
CA SER A 132 -11.24 18.39 11.01
C SER A 132 -10.35 18.20 12.25
N SER A 133 -9.02 18.12 12.09
CA SER A 133 -8.03 17.67 13.09
C SER A 133 -8.37 16.34 13.81
N THR A 134 -9.49 15.72 13.45
CA THR A 134 -9.95 14.43 13.94
C THR A 134 -9.32 13.32 13.12
N ALA A 135 -9.05 12.20 13.78
CA ALA A 135 -8.57 11.02 13.09
C ALA A 135 -9.63 10.58 12.07
N LEU A 136 -9.20 10.13 10.88
CA LEU A 136 -10.07 9.54 9.85
C LEU A 136 -11.03 8.48 10.40
N LEU A 137 -10.62 7.80 11.47
CA LEU A 137 -11.45 6.82 12.17
C LEU A 137 -12.78 7.40 12.68
N SER A 138 -12.81 8.69 13.03
CA SER A 138 -14.03 9.42 13.41
C SER A 138 -15.08 9.37 12.30
N THR A 139 -14.66 9.58 11.04
CA THR A 139 -15.56 9.47 9.88
C THR A 139 -16.10 8.04 9.73
N SER A 140 -15.27 7.01 9.95
CA SER A 140 -15.73 5.61 9.93
C SER A 140 -16.73 5.30 11.04
N VAL A 141 -16.53 5.85 12.24
CA VAL A 141 -17.44 5.71 13.38
C VAL A 141 -18.80 6.35 13.06
N GLN A 142 -18.82 7.61 12.63
CA GLN A 142 -20.06 8.31 12.28
C GLN A 142 -20.80 7.61 11.13
N THR A 143 -20.06 7.08 10.17
CA THR A 143 -20.62 6.28 9.05
C THR A 143 -21.33 5.03 9.56
N ALA A 144 -20.70 4.27 10.47
CA ALA A 144 -21.30 3.08 11.05
C ALA A 144 -22.54 3.40 11.89
N MET A 145 -22.49 4.49 12.68
CA MET A 145 -23.63 4.98 13.46
C MET A 145 -24.86 5.32 12.62
N LEU A 146 -24.65 5.97 11.47
CA LEU A 146 -25.71 6.34 10.53
C LEU A 146 -26.23 5.14 9.75
N LEU A 147 -25.35 4.39 9.09
CA LEU A 147 -25.75 3.22 8.29
C LEU A 147 -26.48 2.20 9.15
N GLY A 148 -26.04 1.98 10.40
CA GLY A 148 -26.67 1.02 11.31
C GLY A 148 -28.14 1.33 11.57
N ARG A 149 -28.56 2.57 11.35
CA ARG A 149 -29.94 3.05 11.52
C ARG A 149 -30.69 3.23 10.20
N MET A 150 -29.98 3.17 9.07
CA MET A 150 -30.54 3.12 7.73
C MET A 150 -30.85 1.69 7.26
N LEU A 151 -30.43 0.66 8.01
CA LEU A 151 -30.76 -0.75 7.79
C LEU A 151 -31.98 -1.19 8.60
N ASP A 152 -32.60 -2.31 8.21
CA ASP A 152 -33.73 -2.91 8.95
C ASP A 152 -33.34 -3.15 10.43
N PRO A 153 -34.28 -3.04 11.38
CA PRO A 153 -34.08 -3.53 12.74
C PRO A 153 -33.78 -5.05 12.76
N LEU A 154 -32.94 -5.51 13.69
CA LEU A 154 -32.50 -6.92 13.77
C LEU A 154 -33.67 -7.93 13.81
N ASN A 155 -34.78 -7.57 14.46
CA ASN A 155 -35.93 -8.47 14.65
C ASN A 155 -37.13 -8.12 13.77
N GLN A 156 -36.99 -7.16 12.84
CA GLN A 156 -38.10 -6.69 12.02
C GLN A 156 -37.62 -6.35 10.61
N SER A 157 -38.13 -7.08 9.61
CA SER A 157 -37.81 -6.77 8.21
C SER A 157 -38.78 -5.75 7.62
N VAL A 158 -38.55 -4.48 7.92
CA VAL A 158 -39.35 -3.36 7.40
C VAL A 158 -39.28 -3.30 5.87
N SER A 159 -38.09 -3.54 5.32
CA SER A 159 -37.84 -3.54 3.87
C SER A 159 -38.08 -4.88 3.17
N LYS A 160 -38.61 -5.90 3.86
CA LYS A 160 -38.75 -7.29 3.36
C LYS A 160 -37.42 -7.89 2.87
N GLY A 161 -36.32 -7.52 3.51
CA GLY A 161 -34.99 -8.06 3.26
C GLY A 161 -34.20 -7.30 2.21
N ALA A 162 -34.73 -6.19 1.68
CA ALA A 162 -34.07 -5.40 0.64
C ALA A 162 -32.78 -4.73 1.16
N TYR A 163 -32.70 -4.32 2.42
CA TYR A 163 -31.50 -3.63 2.93
C TYR A 163 -30.66 -4.46 3.89
N GLY A 164 -31.16 -5.58 4.42
CA GLY A 164 -30.51 -6.29 5.52
C GLY A 164 -30.57 -5.51 6.85
N SER A 165 -29.99 -6.05 7.92
CA SER A 165 -30.08 -5.50 9.28
C SER A 165 -28.73 -5.35 10.00
N LYS A 166 -27.63 -5.87 9.44
CA LYS A 166 -26.28 -5.85 10.05
C LYS A 166 -25.22 -5.16 9.21
N ILE A 167 -24.15 -4.74 9.89
CA ILE A 167 -23.00 -4.06 9.31
C ILE A 167 -21.70 -4.75 9.71
N PHE A 168 -20.79 -4.93 8.76
CA PHE A 168 -19.39 -5.28 9.03
C PHE A 168 -18.45 -4.11 8.71
N GLY A 169 -17.56 -3.79 9.65
CA GLY A 169 -16.54 -2.76 9.48
C GLY A 169 -15.15 -3.39 9.41
N PHE A 170 -14.39 -3.16 8.34
CA PHE A 170 -13.09 -3.77 8.10
C PHE A 170 -11.93 -2.78 8.25
N THR A 171 -10.85 -3.24 8.88
CA THR A 171 -9.54 -2.58 8.93
C THR A 171 -8.42 -3.61 9.07
N ASP A 172 -7.26 -3.33 8.49
CA ASP A 172 -6.14 -4.29 8.45
C ASP A 172 -5.25 -4.25 9.71
N LYS A 173 -5.46 -3.30 10.64
CA LYS A 173 -4.61 -3.11 11.82
C LYS A 173 -5.34 -3.45 13.13
N LEU A 174 -4.72 -4.32 13.95
CA LEU A 174 -5.24 -4.71 15.27
C LEU A 174 -5.37 -3.54 16.26
N ASP A 175 -4.50 -2.54 16.19
CA ASP A 175 -4.66 -1.32 16.98
C ASP A 175 -5.91 -0.53 16.55
N VAL A 176 -6.11 -0.37 15.24
CA VAL A 176 -7.21 0.43 14.68
C VAL A 176 -8.57 -0.24 14.94
N ILE A 177 -8.67 -1.57 14.85
CA ILE A 177 -9.92 -2.29 15.16
C ILE A 177 -10.30 -2.12 16.63
N ASN A 178 -9.33 -2.23 17.56
CA ASN A 178 -9.59 -2.05 18.99
C ASN A 178 -9.98 -0.59 19.28
N ARG A 179 -9.31 0.39 18.65
CA ARG A 179 -9.69 1.81 18.74
C ARG A 179 -11.10 2.05 18.22
N TRP A 180 -11.46 1.53 17.05
CA TRP A 180 -12.80 1.67 16.46
C TRP A 180 -13.85 1.09 17.40
N PHE A 181 -13.65 -0.16 17.82
CA PHE A 181 -14.57 -0.86 18.71
C PHE A 181 -14.76 -0.13 20.04
N HIS A 182 -13.68 0.36 20.67
CA HIS A 182 -13.78 1.10 21.92
C HIS A 182 -14.53 2.43 21.77
N ILE A 183 -14.31 3.17 20.68
CA ILE A 183 -15.02 4.44 20.43
C ILE A 183 -16.52 4.19 20.20
N GLU A 184 -16.87 3.18 19.42
CA GLU A 184 -18.26 2.81 19.15
C GLU A 184 -18.95 2.33 20.42
N LYS A 185 -18.28 1.48 21.20
CA LYS A 185 -18.82 0.95 22.46
C LYS A 185 -19.00 2.06 23.49
N ASP A 186 -18.04 2.98 23.60
CA ASP A 186 -18.17 4.17 24.46
C ASP A 186 -19.37 5.02 24.04
N ALA A 187 -19.54 5.25 22.73
CA ALA A 187 -20.63 6.06 22.21
C ALA A 187 -22.02 5.41 22.36
N GLU A 188 -22.18 4.14 22.01
CA GLU A 188 -23.48 3.47 21.98
C GLU A 188 -23.81 2.83 23.34
N GLU A 189 -22.91 2.10 23.99
CA GLU A 189 -23.24 1.33 25.22
C GLU A 189 -22.95 2.10 26.52
N VAL A 190 -21.89 2.91 26.57
CA VAL A 190 -21.48 3.61 27.81
C VAL A 190 -22.18 4.96 27.95
N LYS A 191 -21.96 5.86 26.98
CA LYS A 191 -22.53 7.22 26.97
C LYS A 191 -23.92 7.29 26.37
N THR A 192 -24.37 6.21 25.72
CA THR A 192 -25.71 6.12 25.09
C THR A 192 -26.04 7.36 24.24
N LEU A 193 -25.08 7.80 23.42
CA LEU A 193 -25.17 9.03 22.63
C LEU A 193 -26.34 9.01 21.62
N SER A 194 -26.87 7.83 21.32
CA SER A 194 -28.07 7.64 20.50
C SER A 194 -29.24 8.52 20.95
N GLN A 195 -29.49 8.61 22.25
CA GLN A 195 -30.62 9.38 22.79
C GLN A 195 -30.61 10.87 22.43
N TYR A 196 -29.43 11.44 22.12
CA TYR A 196 -29.27 12.85 21.76
C TYR A 196 -29.46 13.12 20.26
N ARG A 197 -29.65 12.07 19.44
CA ARG A 197 -29.87 12.18 17.98
C ARG A 197 -31.34 12.41 17.61
N ASP A 198 -32.27 12.03 18.48
CA ASP A 198 -33.69 12.32 18.29
C ASP A 198 -34.02 13.70 18.85
N TRP A 199 -34.35 14.65 17.96
CA TRP A 199 -34.65 16.04 18.34
C TRP A 199 -35.72 16.14 19.43
N ASP A 200 -36.76 15.29 19.36
CA ASP A 200 -37.86 15.33 20.32
C ASP A 200 -37.37 14.95 21.74
N VAL A 201 -36.42 14.00 21.83
CA VAL A 201 -35.80 13.54 23.09
C VAL A 201 -34.72 14.51 23.57
N LEU A 202 -33.90 15.03 22.66
CA LEU A 202 -32.87 16.03 22.97
C LEU A 202 -33.50 17.27 23.61
N LYS A 203 -34.65 17.71 23.07
CA LYS A 203 -35.42 18.83 23.61
C LYS A 203 -35.86 18.64 25.05
N GLU A 204 -36.21 17.40 25.42
CA GLU A 204 -36.66 17.07 26.76
C GLU A 204 -35.48 16.88 27.74
N LYS A 205 -34.45 16.15 27.32
CA LYS A 205 -33.35 15.72 28.21
C LYS A 205 -32.23 16.74 28.36
N ALA A 206 -31.98 17.56 27.34
CA ALA A 206 -30.90 18.54 27.36
C ALA A 206 -31.30 19.81 26.59
N PRO A 207 -32.27 20.59 27.10
CA PRO A 207 -32.80 21.78 26.43
C PRO A 207 -31.72 22.81 26.07
N ALA A 208 -30.62 22.87 26.83
CA ALA A 208 -29.47 23.73 26.57
C ALA A 208 -28.62 23.32 25.35
N LEU A 209 -28.79 22.10 24.82
CA LEU A 209 -28.09 21.58 23.63
C LEU A 209 -28.99 21.58 22.39
N VAL A 210 -30.19 22.16 22.47
CA VAL A 210 -31.21 22.07 21.41
C VAL A 210 -30.94 23.08 20.32
N ARG A 211 -30.42 22.59 19.20
CA ARG A 211 -30.45 23.31 17.92
C ARG A 211 -31.85 23.23 17.30
N THR A 212 -32.26 24.23 16.52
CA THR A 212 -33.48 24.11 15.71
C THR A 212 -33.33 22.96 14.70
N ARG A 213 -34.44 22.36 14.23
CA ARG A 213 -34.38 21.30 13.21
C ARG A 213 -33.66 21.77 11.94
N GLU A 214 -33.80 23.05 11.61
CA GLU A 214 -33.12 23.70 10.50
C GLU A 214 -31.61 23.78 10.76
N GLN A 215 -31.18 24.22 11.95
CA GLN A 215 -29.76 24.23 12.34
C GLN A 215 -29.13 22.83 12.37
N GLN A 216 -29.86 21.80 12.84
CA GLN A 216 -29.37 20.41 12.77
C GLN A 216 -29.23 19.92 11.32
N SER A 217 -30.20 20.23 10.46
CA SER A 217 -30.16 19.87 9.04
C SER A 217 -29.00 20.57 8.33
N ASN A 218 -28.80 21.87 8.59
CA ASN A 218 -27.67 22.65 8.08
C ASN A 218 -26.32 22.13 8.62
N SER A 219 -26.31 21.55 9.82
CA SER A 219 -25.15 20.84 10.39
C SER A 219 -24.95 19.42 9.85
N GLY A 220 -25.74 18.99 8.86
CA GLY A 220 -25.67 17.65 8.27
C GLY A 220 -26.26 16.53 9.14
N GLN A 221 -26.94 16.85 10.26
CA GLN A 221 -27.55 15.87 11.16
C GLN A 221 -28.95 15.47 10.71
N ILE A 222 -29.05 14.87 9.52
CA ILE A 222 -30.33 14.49 8.92
C ILE A 222 -30.70 13.06 9.32
N TRP A 223 -31.47 12.92 10.41
CA TRP A 223 -31.90 11.62 10.95
C TRP A 223 -33.31 11.16 10.51
N GLY A 224 -33.97 11.94 9.64
CA GLY A 224 -35.37 11.72 9.27
C GLY A 224 -35.64 10.36 8.63
N LEU A 225 -34.74 9.88 7.77
CA LEU A 225 -34.87 8.56 7.12
C LEU A 225 -34.77 7.42 8.15
N ALA A 226 -33.77 7.48 9.04
CA ALA A 226 -33.61 6.51 10.12
C ALA A 226 -34.87 6.41 10.99
N LYS A 227 -35.47 7.55 11.36
CA LYS A 227 -36.73 7.59 12.14
C LYS A 227 -37.94 7.03 11.38
N LYS A 228 -37.95 7.12 10.04
CA LYS A 228 -39.00 6.51 9.19
C LYS A 228 -38.86 4.99 9.11
N ILE A 229 -37.63 4.47 9.11
CA ILE A 229 -37.33 3.03 9.08
C ILE A 229 -37.65 2.40 10.44
N ASP A 230 -37.14 3.01 11.52
CA ASP A 230 -37.38 2.61 12.89
C ASP A 230 -37.62 3.83 13.77
N ARG A 231 -38.87 3.99 14.21
CA ARG A 231 -39.29 5.12 15.05
C ARG A 231 -38.47 5.23 16.34
N PHE A 232 -37.97 4.11 16.88
CA PHE A 232 -37.20 4.07 18.12
C PHE A 232 -35.70 3.82 17.90
N GLY A 233 -35.25 3.62 16.65
CA GLY A 233 -33.87 3.28 16.30
C GLY A 233 -32.85 4.38 16.62
N LEU A 234 -33.31 5.63 16.72
CA LEU A 234 -32.49 6.75 17.20
C LEU A 234 -32.32 6.72 18.72
N GLN A 235 -33.31 6.24 19.47
CA GLN A 235 -33.31 6.28 20.93
C GLN A 235 -32.52 5.10 21.52
N ASN A 236 -32.56 3.96 20.84
CA ASN A 236 -31.90 2.74 21.30
C ASN A 236 -30.42 2.69 20.85
N PRO A 237 -29.53 2.24 21.75
CA PRO A 237 -28.14 2.00 21.38
C PRO A 237 -28.02 0.76 20.50
N MET A 238 -27.05 0.78 19.59
CA MET A 238 -26.69 -0.39 18.80
C MET A 238 -25.79 -1.32 19.61
N LYS A 239 -26.04 -2.62 19.50
CA LYS A 239 -25.13 -3.63 20.03
C LYS A 239 -23.96 -3.81 19.08
N ILE A 240 -22.74 -3.72 19.61
CA ILE A 240 -21.50 -3.77 18.83
C ILE A 240 -20.67 -4.98 19.25
N ASP A 241 -20.01 -5.62 18.30
CA ASP A 241 -19.09 -6.72 18.53
C ASP A 241 -17.76 -6.54 17.77
N ILE A 242 -16.76 -7.34 18.14
CA ILE A 242 -15.43 -7.34 17.54
C ILE A 242 -14.98 -8.76 17.20
N THR A 243 -14.47 -8.94 15.98
CA THR A 243 -13.90 -10.22 15.52
C THR A 243 -12.50 -10.00 14.97
N SER A 244 -11.53 -10.72 15.51
CA SER A 244 -10.13 -10.64 15.06
C SER A 244 -9.41 -11.95 15.31
N SER A 245 -8.11 -12.02 15.02
CA SER A 245 -7.29 -13.17 15.39
C SER A 245 -7.26 -13.40 16.92
N GLN A 246 -7.53 -12.36 17.70
CA GLN A 246 -7.60 -12.39 19.18
C GLN A 246 -9.02 -12.70 19.69
N TYR A 247 -10.07 -12.26 18.99
CA TYR A 247 -11.47 -12.43 19.38
C TYR A 247 -12.23 -13.25 18.34
N LYS A 248 -12.52 -14.51 18.65
CA LYS A 248 -13.19 -15.44 17.73
C LYS A 248 -14.70 -15.46 17.95
N GLY A 249 -15.43 -15.58 16.85
CA GLY A 249 -16.90 -15.65 16.85
C GLY A 249 -17.53 -14.29 16.53
N VAL A 250 -18.85 -14.33 16.29
CA VAL A 250 -19.68 -13.17 16.01
C VAL A 250 -20.97 -13.33 16.82
N ASP A 251 -21.32 -12.35 17.65
CA ASP A 251 -22.61 -12.30 18.32
C ASP A 251 -23.71 -12.02 17.28
N THR A 252 -24.59 -12.99 17.08
CA THR A 252 -25.71 -12.89 16.14
C THR A 252 -26.66 -11.71 16.43
N ARG A 253 -26.65 -11.17 17.66
CA ARG A 253 -27.45 -10.00 18.06
C ARG A 253 -26.71 -8.67 17.89
N ALA A 254 -25.44 -8.67 17.49
CA ALA A 254 -24.72 -7.45 17.20
C ALA A 254 -25.22 -6.86 15.88
N LYS A 255 -25.56 -5.56 15.90
CA LYS A 255 -25.94 -4.83 14.70
C LYS A 255 -24.71 -4.41 13.90
N PHE A 256 -23.61 -4.12 14.61
CA PHE A 256 -22.33 -3.74 14.02
C PHE A 256 -21.21 -4.64 14.53
N VAL A 257 -20.42 -5.20 13.62
CA VAL A 257 -19.25 -6.01 13.95
C VAL A 257 -18.02 -5.40 13.30
N VAL A 258 -17.04 -4.99 14.11
CA VAL A 258 -15.74 -4.54 13.60
C VAL A 258 -14.85 -5.75 13.44
N ALA A 259 -14.22 -5.91 12.28
CA ALA A 259 -13.44 -7.09 11.93
C ALA A 259 -12.13 -6.78 11.20
N THR A 260 -11.16 -7.68 11.35
CA THR A 260 -10.01 -7.75 10.43
C THR A 260 -10.33 -8.66 9.25
N SER A 261 -9.32 -9.13 8.52
CA SER A 261 -9.45 -10.21 7.52
C SER A 261 -10.06 -11.51 8.05
N THR A 262 -10.30 -11.64 9.37
CA THR A 262 -10.95 -12.83 9.95
C THR A 262 -12.40 -13.05 9.50
N LEU A 263 -13.13 -11.99 9.14
CA LEU A 263 -14.48 -12.10 8.54
C LEU A 263 -14.47 -11.91 7.01
N GLU A 264 -13.29 -11.78 6.40
CA GLU A 264 -13.16 -11.69 4.95
C GLU A 264 -13.56 -12.98 4.27
N VAL A 265 -13.40 -14.12 4.95
CA VAL A 265 -13.54 -15.48 4.42
C VAL A 265 -14.37 -16.35 5.37
N GLY A 266 -15.24 -17.21 4.81
CA GLY A 266 -15.84 -18.33 5.54
C GLY A 266 -16.97 -18.04 6.53
N TYR A 267 -17.32 -16.78 6.82
CA TYR A 267 -18.50 -16.44 7.63
C TYR A 267 -19.68 -16.04 6.74
N ASN A 268 -20.81 -16.76 6.86
CA ASN A 268 -22.02 -16.50 6.08
C ASN A 268 -23.14 -16.00 7.00
N ASP A 269 -23.46 -14.72 6.89
CA ASP A 269 -24.57 -14.09 7.61
C ASP A 269 -25.50 -13.42 6.59
N PRO A 270 -26.73 -13.95 6.41
CA PRO A 270 -27.65 -13.47 5.39
C PRO A 270 -28.29 -12.11 5.72
N ASP A 271 -28.07 -11.60 6.93
CA ASP A 271 -28.63 -10.33 7.38
C ASP A 271 -27.67 -9.14 7.18
N VAL A 272 -26.46 -9.38 6.67
CA VAL A 272 -25.48 -8.31 6.41
C VAL A 272 -25.93 -7.46 5.23
N GLY A 273 -26.31 -6.23 5.56
CA GLY A 273 -26.82 -5.22 4.64
C GLY A 273 -25.79 -4.20 4.21
N ALA A 274 -24.74 -4.00 5.01
CA ALA A 274 -23.68 -3.04 4.70
C ALA A 274 -22.28 -3.51 5.11
N VAL A 275 -21.29 -3.06 4.35
CA VAL A 275 -19.85 -3.23 4.61
C VAL A 275 -19.20 -1.85 4.63
N ILE A 276 -18.37 -1.59 5.64
CA ILE A 276 -17.56 -0.38 5.76
C ILE A 276 -16.09 -0.77 5.70
N GLN A 277 -15.30 -0.17 4.81
CA GLN A 277 -13.86 -0.35 4.73
C GLN A 277 -13.16 0.93 5.20
N HIS A 278 -12.33 0.84 6.23
CA HIS A 278 -11.50 1.96 6.70
C HIS A 278 -10.21 2.06 5.87
N LYS A 279 -9.95 3.24 5.29
CA LYS A 279 -8.90 3.55 4.30
C LYS A 279 -9.02 2.78 2.99
N ALA A 280 -8.35 3.26 1.96
CA ALA A 280 -8.26 2.51 0.71
C ALA A 280 -7.59 1.15 0.98
N PRO A 281 -8.20 0.03 0.55
CA PRO A 281 -7.61 -1.29 0.72
C PRO A 281 -6.29 -1.39 -0.04
N ARG A 282 -5.34 -2.16 0.50
CA ARG A 282 -4.06 -2.41 -0.17
C ARG A 282 -4.18 -3.49 -1.25
N ASN A 283 -4.98 -4.53 -0.98
CA ASN A 283 -5.24 -5.63 -1.89
C ASN A 283 -6.70 -5.58 -2.36
N LEU A 284 -6.91 -5.38 -3.66
CA LEU A 284 -8.24 -5.23 -4.26
C LEU A 284 -9.03 -6.55 -4.26
N ALA A 285 -8.37 -7.71 -4.38
CA ALA A 285 -9.03 -9.01 -4.30
C ALA A 285 -9.60 -9.26 -2.89
N SER A 286 -8.84 -8.89 -1.86
CA SER A 286 -9.28 -8.94 -0.46
C SER A 286 -10.49 -8.04 -0.22
N PHE A 287 -10.47 -6.83 -0.79
CA PHE A 287 -11.59 -5.90 -0.71
C PHE A 287 -12.87 -6.44 -1.36
N LEU A 288 -12.77 -7.07 -2.54
CA LEU A 288 -13.93 -7.65 -3.21
C LEU A 288 -14.59 -8.77 -2.39
N GLN A 289 -13.80 -9.57 -1.67
CA GLN A 289 -14.34 -10.57 -0.74
C GLN A 289 -15.08 -9.92 0.43
N ARG A 290 -14.51 -8.86 1.01
CA ARG A 290 -15.15 -8.09 2.09
C ARG A 290 -16.46 -7.47 1.61
N LYS A 291 -16.45 -6.86 0.42
CA LYS A 291 -17.64 -6.32 -0.26
C LYS A 291 -18.72 -7.40 -0.41
N GLY A 292 -18.34 -8.59 -0.88
CA GLY A 292 -19.24 -9.75 -1.03
C GLY A 292 -19.76 -10.37 0.28
N ARG A 293 -19.46 -9.79 1.45
CA ARG A 293 -20.08 -10.19 2.73
C ARG A 293 -21.49 -9.62 2.89
N ALA A 294 -21.79 -8.49 2.27
CA ALA A 294 -23.17 -7.99 2.20
C ALA A 294 -23.90 -8.54 0.96
N GLY A 295 -25.24 -8.57 0.99
CA GLY A 295 -26.03 -8.90 -0.20
C GLY A 295 -26.27 -10.39 -0.44
N ARG A 296 -26.20 -11.24 0.60
CA ARG A 296 -26.30 -12.71 0.45
C ARG A 296 -27.69 -13.24 0.10
N ARG A 297 -28.75 -12.45 0.30
CA ARG A 297 -30.12 -12.80 -0.11
C ARG A 297 -30.42 -12.20 -1.49
N ARG A 298 -31.06 -12.99 -2.35
CA ARG A 298 -31.59 -12.51 -3.65
C ARG A 298 -32.49 -11.29 -3.44
N GLY A 299 -32.36 -10.29 -4.31
CA GLY A 299 -33.10 -9.03 -4.23
C GLY A 299 -32.62 -8.03 -3.17
N MET A 300 -31.62 -8.39 -2.33
CA MET A 300 -30.98 -7.45 -1.41
C MET A 300 -30.20 -6.38 -2.18
N ARG A 301 -30.12 -5.18 -1.62
CA ARG A 301 -29.44 -4.01 -2.14
C ARG A 301 -28.37 -3.53 -1.16
N PRO A 302 -27.22 -4.20 -1.12
CA PRO A 302 -26.21 -3.96 -0.09
C PRO A 302 -25.50 -2.61 -0.25
N TRP A 303 -25.06 -2.05 0.85
CA TRP A 303 -24.19 -0.87 0.89
C TRP A 303 -22.72 -1.26 1.07
N THR A 304 -21.84 -0.71 0.25
CA THR A 304 -20.39 -0.79 0.42
C THR A 304 -19.83 0.61 0.55
N VAL A 305 -19.33 0.94 1.74
CA VAL A 305 -18.82 2.28 2.04
C VAL A 305 -17.32 2.23 2.33
N VAL A 306 -16.53 3.00 1.59
CA VAL A 306 -15.09 3.08 1.79
C VAL A 306 -14.73 4.46 2.28
N VAL A 307 -14.10 4.54 3.46
CA VAL A 307 -13.74 5.80 4.11
C VAL A 307 -12.27 6.10 3.84
N THR A 308 -11.99 7.06 2.96
CA THR A 308 -10.65 7.42 2.48
C THR A 308 -10.15 8.72 3.14
N SER A 309 -8.84 8.81 3.38
CA SER A 309 -8.23 10.10 3.74
C SER A 309 -8.15 11.06 2.54
N ALA A 310 -7.97 12.35 2.78
CA ALA A 310 -7.76 13.32 1.71
C ALA A 310 -6.33 13.35 1.13
N TYR A 311 -5.45 12.44 1.58
CA TYR A 311 -4.03 12.46 1.25
C TYR A 311 -3.58 11.14 0.60
N GLY A 312 -2.43 11.19 -0.07
CA GLY A 312 -1.75 10.00 -0.61
C GLY A 312 -2.61 9.21 -1.60
N ARG A 313 -2.52 7.87 -1.50
CA ARG A 313 -3.29 6.91 -2.31
C ARG A 313 -4.80 7.03 -2.11
N ASP A 314 -5.22 7.29 -0.89
CA ASP A 314 -6.64 7.38 -0.52
C ASP A 314 -7.37 8.48 -1.29
N ARG A 315 -6.71 9.62 -1.52
CA ARG A 315 -7.26 10.71 -2.35
C ARG A 315 -7.55 10.25 -3.77
N TYR A 316 -6.63 9.50 -4.36
CA TYR A 316 -6.83 9.02 -5.72
C TYR A 316 -8.01 8.03 -5.80
N VAL A 317 -8.11 7.11 -4.85
CA VAL A 317 -9.24 6.17 -4.78
C VAL A 317 -10.58 6.90 -4.68
N TYR A 318 -10.61 8.07 -4.00
CA TYR A 318 -11.79 8.94 -3.99
C TYR A 318 -12.07 9.59 -5.35
N ASP A 319 -11.04 10.06 -6.04
CA ASP A 319 -11.19 10.70 -7.35
C ASP A 319 -11.56 9.68 -8.46
N TYR A 320 -11.18 8.40 -8.30
CA TYR A 320 -11.39 7.31 -9.27
C TYR A 320 -11.95 6.02 -8.60
N PRO A 321 -13.18 6.06 -8.05
CA PRO A 321 -13.73 4.99 -7.20
C PRO A 321 -13.98 3.65 -7.93
N GLU A 322 -14.09 3.65 -9.25
CA GLU A 322 -14.30 2.41 -10.03
C GLU A 322 -13.09 1.48 -10.05
N GLN A 323 -11.88 2.02 -9.92
CA GLN A 323 -10.70 1.17 -9.74
C GLN A 323 -10.79 0.33 -8.47
N LEU A 324 -11.59 0.78 -7.50
CA LEU A 324 -11.84 0.08 -6.25
C LEU A 324 -13.02 -0.89 -6.35
N PHE A 325 -14.17 -0.41 -6.84
CA PHE A 325 -15.40 -1.23 -6.85
C PHE A 325 -15.46 -2.25 -7.97
N SER A 326 -14.66 -2.04 -9.01
CA SER A 326 -14.64 -2.87 -10.20
C SER A 326 -13.21 -3.05 -10.73
N PRO A 327 -12.26 -3.57 -9.93
CA PRO A 327 -10.83 -3.60 -10.28
C PRO A 327 -10.52 -4.60 -11.42
N ILE A 328 -9.42 -4.36 -12.13
CA ILE A 328 -8.75 -5.41 -12.92
C ILE A 328 -7.75 -6.07 -11.97
N LEU A 329 -7.95 -7.35 -11.67
CA LEU A 329 -7.07 -8.08 -10.79
C LEU A 329 -5.86 -8.61 -11.57
N PRO A 330 -4.63 -8.47 -11.05
CA PRO A 330 -3.45 -9.08 -11.66
C PRO A 330 -3.55 -10.60 -11.63
N ASP A 331 -2.79 -11.26 -12.51
CA ASP A 331 -2.63 -12.71 -12.45
C ASP A 331 -2.06 -13.13 -11.09
N LEU A 332 -2.62 -14.19 -10.52
CA LEU A 332 -2.08 -14.79 -9.30
C LEU A 332 -1.00 -15.80 -9.67
N SER A 333 0.12 -15.73 -8.97
CA SER A 333 1.23 -16.66 -9.15
C SER A 333 1.63 -17.33 -7.83
N LEU A 334 2.29 -18.48 -7.99
CA LEU A 334 2.88 -19.23 -6.89
C LEU A 334 4.39 -19.29 -7.12
N PRO A 335 5.22 -18.67 -6.27
CA PRO A 335 6.67 -18.73 -6.37
C PRO A 335 7.19 -20.11 -5.90
N ILE A 336 6.73 -21.19 -6.52
CA ILE A 336 7.08 -22.57 -6.16
C ILE A 336 8.57 -22.81 -6.39
N ARG A 337 9.20 -22.10 -7.33
CA ARG A 337 10.65 -22.16 -7.58
C ARG A 337 11.48 -21.36 -6.57
N ASN A 338 10.85 -20.72 -5.59
CA ASN A 338 11.55 -19.98 -4.55
C ASN A 338 12.35 -20.95 -3.66
N VAL A 339 13.67 -20.78 -3.68
CA VAL A 339 14.62 -21.63 -2.95
C VAL A 339 14.44 -21.52 -1.44
N TYR A 340 14.07 -20.35 -0.91
CA TYR A 340 13.79 -20.15 0.51
C TYR A 340 12.62 -21.03 0.98
N ILE A 341 11.51 -20.98 0.25
CA ILE A 341 10.31 -21.80 0.55
C ILE A 341 10.68 -23.28 0.41
N GLN A 342 11.38 -23.65 -0.65
CA GLN A 342 11.83 -25.03 -0.88
C GLN A 342 12.70 -25.54 0.28
N ARG A 343 13.65 -24.75 0.79
CA ARG A 343 14.50 -25.11 1.94
C ARG A 343 13.68 -25.33 3.21
N ILE A 344 12.73 -24.43 3.52
CA ILE A 344 11.80 -24.61 4.65
C ILE A 344 11.02 -25.91 4.52
N GLN A 345 10.44 -26.15 3.32
CA GLN A 345 9.65 -27.35 3.07
C GLN A 345 10.48 -28.63 3.06
N ALA A 346 11.75 -28.54 2.69
CA ALA A 346 12.70 -29.63 2.78
C ALA A 346 13.07 -29.94 4.25
N GLY A 347 13.20 -28.92 5.11
CA GLY A 347 13.30 -29.09 6.56
C GLY A 347 12.09 -29.83 7.17
N PHE A 348 10.87 -29.45 6.79
CA PHE A 348 9.68 -30.21 7.18
C PHE A 348 9.66 -31.63 6.59
N THR A 349 10.19 -31.83 5.38
CA THR A 349 10.30 -33.15 4.75
C THR A 349 11.25 -34.07 5.52
N VAL A 350 12.33 -33.55 6.10
CA VAL A 350 13.20 -34.29 7.04
C VAL A 350 12.38 -34.78 8.24
N MET A 351 11.53 -33.92 8.83
CA MET A 351 10.67 -34.30 9.94
C MET A 351 9.67 -35.40 9.56
N ASP A 352 9.04 -35.31 8.39
CA ASP A 352 8.13 -36.35 7.88
C ASP A 352 8.85 -37.68 7.63
N TYR A 353 10.07 -37.62 7.10
CA TYR A 353 10.90 -38.79 6.87
C TYR A 353 11.23 -39.51 8.19
N PHE A 354 11.64 -38.74 9.21
CA PHE A 354 11.91 -39.25 10.55
C PHE A 354 10.67 -39.85 11.21
N ALA A 355 9.50 -39.21 11.06
CA ALA A 355 8.24 -39.80 11.51
C ALA A 355 8.01 -41.18 10.88
N SER A 356 8.30 -41.34 9.58
CA SER A 356 8.17 -42.64 8.91
C SER A 356 9.15 -43.70 9.43
N LYS A 357 10.40 -43.31 9.75
CA LYS A 357 11.41 -44.24 10.31
C LYS A 357 11.08 -44.67 11.75
N LEU A 358 10.53 -43.78 12.58
CA LEU A 358 10.03 -44.14 13.91
C LEU A 358 8.84 -45.10 13.81
N LYS A 359 7.90 -44.84 12.90
CA LYS A 359 6.72 -45.68 12.68
C LYS A 359 7.09 -47.10 12.23
N GLN A 360 8.10 -47.25 11.38
CA GLN A 360 8.66 -48.56 11.00
C GLN A 360 9.22 -49.36 12.20
N ARG A 361 9.56 -48.68 13.30
CA ARG A 361 10.00 -49.31 14.56
C ARG A 361 8.87 -49.43 15.59
N GLY A 362 7.62 -49.16 15.21
CA GLY A 362 6.45 -49.21 16.09
C GLY A 362 6.28 -48.00 17.01
N LEU A 363 6.98 -46.90 16.76
CA LEU A 363 6.91 -45.68 17.57
C LEU A 363 6.11 -44.59 16.85
N GLU A 364 5.06 -44.08 17.49
CA GLU A 364 4.18 -43.03 16.95
C GLU A 364 4.41 -41.65 17.60
N SER A 365 5.55 -41.47 18.29
CA SER A 365 5.91 -40.26 19.04
C SER A 365 5.92 -39.00 18.14
N PRO A 366 5.46 -37.84 18.65
CA PRO A 366 5.36 -36.61 17.86
C PRO A 366 6.74 -35.95 17.64
N ILE A 367 7.22 -35.91 16.38
CA ILE A 367 8.54 -35.38 16.01
C ILE A 367 8.77 -33.94 16.52
N TRP A 368 7.74 -33.09 16.47
CA TRP A 368 7.80 -31.72 17.00
C TRP A 368 8.26 -31.65 18.46
N ASN A 369 7.85 -32.60 19.30
CA ASN A 369 8.26 -32.63 20.71
C ASN A 369 9.64 -33.27 20.87
N ILE A 370 9.94 -34.30 20.07
CA ILE A 370 11.24 -35.00 20.10
C ILE A 370 12.37 -34.03 19.76
N LEU A 371 12.16 -33.17 18.75
CA LEU A 371 13.13 -32.18 18.27
C LEU A 371 13.07 -30.84 19.03
N SER A 372 12.37 -30.78 20.18
CA SER A 372 12.28 -29.59 21.02
C SER A 372 13.01 -29.77 22.36
N PRO A 373 13.79 -28.78 22.82
CA PRO A 373 14.64 -28.87 24.02
C PRO A 373 13.88 -29.14 25.32
N LYS A 374 12.59 -28.77 25.39
CA LYS A 374 11.77 -28.82 26.62
C LYS A 374 11.44 -30.24 27.11
N TYR A 375 11.52 -31.27 26.25
CA TYR A 375 10.97 -32.60 26.55
C TYR A 375 12.04 -33.67 26.74
N SER A 376 12.49 -33.87 27.98
CA SER A 376 13.52 -34.87 28.34
C SER A 376 13.07 -36.34 28.22
N GLN A 377 11.76 -36.60 28.06
CA GLN A 377 11.20 -37.95 28.01
C GLN A 377 11.49 -38.72 26.71
N TYR A 378 11.94 -38.05 25.64
CA TYR A 378 12.12 -38.65 24.30
C TYR A 378 13.57 -39.08 23.99
N LYS A 379 14.39 -39.38 25.02
CA LYS A 379 15.82 -39.74 24.84
C LYS A 379 16.03 -40.96 23.93
N ALA A 380 15.17 -41.97 24.04
CA ALA A 380 15.27 -43.18 23.23
C ALA A 380 15.01 -42.88 21.74
N GLU A 381 13.96 -42.11 21.45
CA GLU A 381 13.63 -41.68 20.10
C GLU A 381 14.71 -40.77 19.52
N ARG A 382 15.26 -39.84 20.30
CA ARG A 382 16.38 -38.98 19.87
C ARG A 382 17.60 -39.77 19.42
N LYS A 383 17.93 -40.86 20.14
CA LYS A 383 19.03 -41.77 19.74
C LYS A 383 18.73 -42.46 18.41
N ILE A 384 17.50 -42.93 18.21
CA ILE A 384 17.08 -43.53 16.93
C ILE A 384 17.21 -42.53 15.79
N LEU A 385 16.79 -41.28 16.00
CA LEU A 385 16.91 -40.22 15.01
C LEU A 385 18.39 -39.89 14.72
N ALA A 386 19.25 -39.87 15.73
CA ALA A 386 20.69 -39.67 15.56
C ALA A 386 21.31 -40.75 14.64
N ASP A 387 20.97 -42.03 14.86
CA ASP A 387 21.43 -43.13 14.01
C ASP A 387 20.87 -43.04 12.58
N CYS A 388 19.65 -42.50 12.42
CA CYS A 388 19.09 -42.22 11.08
C CYS A 388 19.86 -41.09 10.39
N THR A 389 20.15 -39.99 11.10
CA THR A 389 20.91 -38.86 10.57
C THR A 389 22.31 -39.28 10.14
N ILE A 390 23.01 -40.11 10.92
CA ILE A 390 24.33 -40.66 10.56
C ILE A 390 24.24 -41.46 9.25
N ARG A 391 23.25 -42.35 9.13
CA ARG A 391 23.06 -43.15 7.92
C ARG A 391 22.77 -42.33 6.66
N ILE A 392 22.07 -41.20 6.81
CA ILE A 392 21.84 -40.25 5.72
C ILE A 392 23.15 -39.55 5.34
N LEU A 393 23.89 -39.02 6.31
CA LEU A 393 25.17 -38.32 6.09
C LEU A 393 26.25 -39.22 5.46
N ASP A 394 26.31 -40.49 5.87
CA ASP A 394 27.26 -41.47 5.33
C ASP A 394 26.81 -42.08 3.99
N GLY A 395 25.66 -41.63 3.45
CA GLY A 395 25.14 -42.08 2.15
C GLY A 395 24.55 -43.50 2.12
N THR A 396 24.41 -44.15 3.28
CA THR A 396 23.84 -45.50 3.39
C THR A 396 22.32 -45.54 3.24
N ASP A 397 21.62 -44.43 3.53
CA ASP A 397 20.17 -44.30 3.37
C ASP A 397 19.80 -43.57 2.07
N LYS A 398 19.93 -44.28 0.94
CA LYS A 398 19.63 -43.73 -0.41
C LYS A 398 18.16 -43.34 -0.61
N ASP A 399 17.25 -43.90 0.20
CA ASP A 399 15.82 -43.62 0.13
C ASP A 399 15.49 -42.17 0.51
N PHE A 400 16.35 -41.52 1.31
CA PHE A 400 16.11 -40.15 1.78
C PHE A 400 16.07 -39.14 0.62
N ILE A 401 17.07 -39.17 -0.28
CA ILE A 401 17.16 -38.24 -1.41
C ILE A 401 15.97 -38.42 -2.35
N ILE A 402 15.62 -39.69 -2.66
CA ILE A 402 14.46 -40.03 -3.49
C ILE A 402 13.16 -39.52 -2.84
N TYR A 403 13.05 -39.66 -1.51
CA TYR A 403 11.89 -39.17 -0.77
C TYR A 403 11.78 -37.65 -0.84
N VAL A 404 12.86 -36.90 -0.64
CA VAL A 404 12.86 -35.43 -0.73
C VAL A 404 12.44 -34.98 -2.14
N GLN A 405 13.05 -35.55 -3.17
CA GLN A 405 12.72 -35.24 -4.56
C GLN A 405 11.24 -35.50 -4.87
N SER A 406 10.73 -36.69 -4.50
CA SER A 406 9.34 -37.07 -4.76
C SER A 406 8.33 -36.27 -3.93
N ALA A 407 8.65 -35.94 -2.67
CA ALA A 407 7.75 -35.23 -1.77
C ALA A 407 7.57 -33.77 -2.17
N LEU A 408 8.62 -33.14 -2.70
CA LEU A 408 8.60 -31.75 -3.12
C LEU A 408 8.41 -31.57 -4.64
N GLN A 409 8.50 -32.65 -5.44
CA GLN A 409 8.44 -32.61 -6.91
C GLN A 409 9.53 -31.70 -7.53
N LEU A 410 10.75 -31.83 -7.02
CA LEU A 410 11.89 -31.03 -7.47
C LEU A 410 12.53 -31.64 -8.72
N ASP A 411 12.98 -30.78 -9.65
CA ASP A 411 13.91 -31.19 -10.69
C ASP A 411 15.31 -31.46 -10.10
N GLY A 412 16.21 -32.04 -10.90
CA GLY A 412 17.55 -32.41 -10.43
C GLY A 412 18.38 -31.21 -9.95
N VAL A 413 18.28 -30.08 -10.64
CA VAL A 413 19.05 -28.87 -10.33
C VAL A 413 18.57 -28.24 -9.01
N ALA A 414 17.27 -28.14 -8.82
CA ALA A 414 16.67 -27.63 -7.59
C ALA A 414 16.95 -28.56 -6.41
N LEU A 415 16.91 -29.88 -6.61
CA LEU A 415 17.26 -30.87 -5.60
C LEU A 415 18.71 -30.69 -5.12
N ASP A 416 19.67 -30.62 -6.05
CA ASP A 416 21.08 -30.44 -5.70
C ASP A 416 21.31 -29.12 -4.95
N ARG A 417 20.63 -28.05 -5.36
CA ARG A 417 20.70 -26.75 -4.69
C ARG A 417 20.24 -26.81 -3.23
N ILE A 418 19.13 -27.51 -2.96
CA ILE A 418 18.58 -27.63 -1.59
C ILE A 418 19.44 -28.54 -0.72
N LEU A 419 19.97 -29.62 -1.31
CA LEU A 419 20.78 -30.58 -0.56
C LEU A 419 22.16 -30.03 -0.20
N TRP A 420 22.81 -29.33 -1.14
CA TRP A 420 24.25 -29.07 -1.05
C TRP A 420 24.62 -27.58 -1.06
N THR A 421 23.80 -26.67 -1.57
CA THR A 421 24.19 -25.25 -1.69
C THR A 421 23.80 -24.47 -0.44
N PRO A 422 24.74 -23.73 0.20
CA PRO A 422 24.45 -22.85 1.33
C PRO A 422 23.66 -21.59 0.91
N PRO A 423 23.07 -20.83 1.85
CA PRO A 423 22.91 -21.12 3.29
C PRO A 423 21.85 -22.21 3.55
N ARG A 424 21.80 -22.78 4.77
CA ARG A 424 20.75 -23.72 5.21
C ARG A 424 20.63 -24.99 4.34
N SER A 425 21.73 -25.49 3.80
CA SER A 425 21.75 -26.74 3.04
C SER A 425 21.36 -27.92 3.93
N ILE A 426 20.64 -28.91 3.39
CA ILE A 426 20.26 -30.08 4.18
C ILE A 426 21.49 -30.87 4.64
N MET A 427 22.44 -31.10 3.72
CA MET A 427 23.55 -32.02 3.96
C MET A 427 24.72 -31.38 4.70
N PHE A 428 25.04 -30.09 4.46
CA PHE A 428 26.16 -29.42 5.13
C PHE A 428 25.78 -28.62 6.37
N ASP A 429 24.50 -28.28 6.56
CA ASP A 429 24.07 -27.38 7.64
C ASP A 429 23.00 -28.03 8.56
N LEU A 430 21.82 -28.36 8.03
CA LEU A 430 20.68 -28.84 8.83
C LEU A 430 20.98 -30.16 9.54
N LEU A 431 21.35 -31.21 8.78
CA LEU A 431 21.54 -32.55 9.34
C LEU A 431 22.76 -32.63 10.30
N PRO A 432 23.92 -32.02 10.00
CA PRO A 432 25.04 -31.98 10.95
C PRO A 432 24.69 -31.26 12.26
N ASN A 433 24.05 -30.08 12.20
CA ASN A 433 23.63 -29.35 13.39
C ASN A 433 22.59 -30.13 14.20
N LEU A 434 21.63 -30.75 13.52
CA LEU A 434 20.65 -31.62 14.15
C LEU A 434 21.28 -32.83 14.84
N LEU A 435 22.29 -33.46 14.22
CA LEU A 435 23.01 -34.58 14.82
C LEU A 435 23.72 -34.16 16.12
N ASN A 436 24.33 -32.97 16.14
CA ASN A 436 24.96 -32.43 17.35
C ASN A 436 23.93 -32.23 18.47
N HIS A 437 22.79 -31.60 18.16
CA HIS A 437 21.70 -31.42 19.13
C HIS A 437 21.14 -32.75 19.65
N LEU A 438 20.92 -33.73 18.77
CA LEU A 438 20.42 -35.06 19.14
C LEU A 438 21.42 -35.82 20.04
N LYS A 439 22.73 -35.72 19.76
CA LYS A 439 23.79 -36.34 20.58
C LYS A 439 23.94 -35.69 21.95
N MET A 440 23.81 -34.36 22.01
CA MET A 440 23.93 -33.58 23.25
C MET A 440 22.62 -33.55 24.05
N ASP A 441 21.53 -34.12 23.56
CA ASP A 441 20.19 -34.04 24.15
C ASP A 441 19.73 -32.60 24.43
N TRP A 442 20.14 -31.66 23.55
CA TRP A 442 20.01 -30.21 23.76
C TRP A 442 20.63 -29.69 25.07
N GLY A 443 21.61 -30.41 25.64
CA GLY A 443 22.35 -30.01 26.83
C GLY A 443 23.24 -28.79 26.60
N ARG A 444 23.23 -27.86 27.57
CA ARG A 444 23.89 -26.53 27.60
C ARG A 444 25.02 -26.36 26.58
N THR A 445 24.66 -25.92 25.38
CA THR A 445 25.57 -25.22 24.48
C THR A 445 25.88 -23.86 25.11
N LEU A 446 27.17 -23.58 25.30
CA LEU A 446 27.70 -22.31 25.79
C LEU A 446 27.36 -21.19 24.79
N GLY A 447 26.65 -20.16 25.26
CA GLY A 447 26.59 -18.87 24.56
C GLY A 447 25.35 -18.59 23.71
N ARG A 448 24.15 -18.95 24.18
CA ARG A 448 22.86 -18.26 23.96
C ARG A 448 21.84 -19.01 24.84
N GLU A 449 20.89 -18.31 25.46
CA GLU A 449 19.72 -18.96 26.09
C GLU A 449 18.74 -19.43 24.99
N ASP A 450 19.24 -20.30 24.11
CA ASP A 450 18.79 -20.50 22.71
C ASP A 450 17.71 -21.58 22.56
N THR A 451 16.74 -21.62 23.47
CA THR A 451 15.72 -22.68 23.43
C THR A 451 14.33 -22.14 23.63
N LEU A 452 13.84 -21.41 22.62
CA LEU A 452 12.44 -21.05 22.49
C LEU A 452 11.56 -22.32 22.64
N PRO A 453 10.67 -22.39 23.64
CA PRO A 453 9.83 -23.56 23.87
C PRO A 453 8.99 -23.90 22.63
N HIS A 454 8.90 -25.18 22.27
CA HIS A 454 8.05 -25.69 21.17
C HIS A 454 8.47 -25.29 19.73
N SER A 455 9.73 -24.88 19.51
CA SER A 455 10.29 -24.63 18.16
C SER A 455 11.27 -25.74 17.75
N PRO A 456 10.91 -26.68 16.84
CA PRO A 456 11.85 -27.67 16.31
C PRO A 456 12.70 -27.07 15.19
N LEU A 457 13.97 -27.52 15.07
CA LEU A 457 14.88 -27.12 13.97
C LEU A 457 14.97 -25.58 13.78
N GLN A 458 15.21 -24.85 14.88
CA GLN A 458 15.33 -23.39 14.88
C GLN A 458 16.31 -22.89 13.81
N GLY A 459 15.90 -21.90 13.01
CA GLY A 459 16.64 -21.38 11.87
C GLY A 459 16.43 -22.12 10.53
N TYR A 460 15.73 -23.27 10.54
CA TYR A 460 15.42 -24.07 9.34
C TYR A 460 13.93 -24.27 9.11
N VAL A 461 13.15 -24.31 10.20
CA VAL A 461 11.71 -24.47 10.16
C VAL A 461 11.07 -23.42 11.06
N PRO A 462 10.07 -22.67 10.58
CA PRO A 462 9.37 -21.69 11.38
C PRO A 462 8.38 -22.33 12.37
N ARG A 463 8.04 -21.62 13.45
CA ARG A 463 7.06 -22.10 14.45
C ARG A 463 5.66 -22.29 13.87
N ASN A 464 5.27 -21.37 12.99
CA ASN A 464 4.03 -21.41 12.21
C ASN A 464 4.40 -21.49 10.73
N LEU A 465 3.59 -22.15 9.89
CA LEU A 465 3.91 -22.37 8.47
C LEU A 465 4.22 -21.08 7.70
N PHE A 466 3.60 -19.96 8.10
CA PHE A 466 3.65 -18.68 7.39
C PHE A 466 4.50 -17.61 8.09
N SER A 467 5.19 -17.93 9.19
CA SER A 467 6.09 -16.97 9.84
C SER A 467 7.48 -17.01 9.18
N SER A 468 8.20 -15.89 9.22
CA SER A 468 9.58 -15.82 8.75
C SER A 468 10.49 -16.79 9.51
N LEU A 469 11.62 -17.13 8.91
CA LEU A 469 12.72 -17.84 9.58
C LEU A 469 13.56 -16.91 10.49
N GLU A 470 13.15 -15.65 10.69
CA GLU A 470 13.89 -14.71 11.52
C GLU A 470 14.09 -15.29 12.93
N VAL A 471 15.35 -15.35 13.35
CA VAL A 471 15.76 -15.90 14.64
C VAL A 471 15.48 -14.90 15.77
N ASN A 472 15.34 -13.61 15.44
CA ASN A 472 15.19 -12.53 16.42
C ASN A 472 13.71 -12.18 16.64
N GLU A 473 13.15 -12.66 17.75
CA GLU A 473 11.85 -12.23 18.27
C GLU A 473 12.06 -11.21 19.41
N LEU A 474 11.20 -10.21 19.53
CA LEU A 474 11.14 -9.30 20.67
C LEU A 474 10.18 -9.84 21.71
N LEU A 475 10.63 -10.00 22.95
CA LEU A 475 9.78 -10.33 24.08
C LEU A 475 9.07 -9.08 24.60
N LEU A 476 7.74 -9.08 24.57
CA LEU A 476 6.90 -8.03 25.12
C LEU A 476 6.26 -8.53 26.43
N ILE A 477 6.57 -7.87 27.54
CA ILE A 477 5.94 -8.13 28.84
C ILE A 477 4.86 -7.07 29.06
N VAL A 478 3.59 -7.46 28.94
CA VAL A 478 2.47 -6.52 29.00
C VAL A 478 2.01 -6.30 30.45
N ASN A 479 1.85 -5.04 30.85
CA ASN A 479 1.52 -4.59 32.20
C ASN A 479 2.59 -4.97 33.26
N ASN A 480 3.84 -5.13 32.83
CA ASN A 480 4.93 -5.61 33.67
C ASN A 480 4.59 -6.93 34.41
N ASP A 481 3.65 -7.73 33.89
CA ASP A 481 3.28 -9.03 34.44
C ASP A 481 4.08 -10.13 33.72
N PRO A 482 5.01 -10.82 34.40
CA PRO A 482 5.81 -11.90 33.81
C PRO A 482 4.96 -13.07 33.29
N LYS A 483 3.67 -13.16 33.64
CA LYS A 483 2.77 -14.18 33.11
C LYS A 483 2.14 -13.78 31.77
N ASN A 484 2.31 -12.54 31.33
CA ASN A 484 1.71 -11.98 30.13
C ASN A 484 2.77 -11.64 29.08
N GLU A 485 3.49 -12.68 28.67
CA GLU A 485 4.58 -12.63 27.70
C GLU A 485 4.05 -12.85 26.28
N HIS A 486 4.45 -11.97 25.37
CA HIS A 486 4.16 -12.08 23.95
C HIS A 486 5.44 -11.98 23.13
N TYR A 487 5.65 -12.92 22.22
CA TYR A 487 6.73 -12.85 21.24
C TYR A 487 6.18 -12.23 19.95
N GLN A 488 6.90 -11.23 19.44
CA GLN A 488 6.58 -10.56 18.17
C GLN A 488 7.83 -10.48 17.32
N ALA A 489 7.69 -10.51 15.98
CA ALA A 489 8.82 -10.27 15.09
C ALA A 489 9.50 -8.95 15.47
N LEU A 490 10.83 -8.96 15.60
CA LEU A 490 11.59 -7.86 16.18
C LEU A 490 11.26 -6.52 15.52
N GLN A 491 11.32 -6.46 14.20
CA GLN A 491 11.07 -5.25 13.41
C GLN A 491 9.67 -4.69 13.68
N GLN A 492 8.65 -5.56 13.67
CA GLN A 492 7.27 -5.18 13.96
C GLN A 492 7.12 -4.68 15.40
N GLY A 493 7.76 -5.34 16.36
CA GLY A 493 7.72 -4.99 17.78
C GLY A 493 8.35 -3.62 18.07
N ILE A 494 9.54 -3.36 17.52
CA ILE A 494 10.25 -2.07 17.69
C ILE A 494 9.46 -0.92 17.06
N MET A 495 8.89 -1.11 15.87
CA MET A 495 8.11 -0.08 15.18
C MET A 495 6.77 0.20 15.89
N GLU A 496 6.09 -0.84 16.37
CA GLU A 496 4.78 -0.67 17.02
C GLU A 496 4.92 -0.07 18.42
N PHE A 497 5.91 -0.51 19.18
CA PHE A 497 6.19 -0.04 20.54
C PHE A 497 7.46 0.80 20.59
N SER A 498 7.63 1.69 19.62
CA SER A 498 8.63 2.76 19.71
C SER A 498 8.40 3.55 21.01
N PRO A 499 9.46 3.97 21.74
CA PRO A 499 9.27 4.67 23.01
C PRO A 499 8.32 5.87 22.91
N GLY A 500 7.33 5.95 23.80
CA GLY A 500 6.31 6.99 23.77
C GLY A 500 5.14 6.71 22.81
N ASN A 501 5.19 5.69 21.96
CA ASN A 501 4.06 5.33 21.11
C ASN A 501 3.01 4.50 21.85
N VAL A 502 1.73 4.88 21.72
CA VAL A 502 0.62 4.18 22.37
C VAL A 502 -0.07 3.22 21.41
N SER A 503 -0.14 1.94 21.79
CA SER A 503 -0.85 0.88 21.04
C SER A 503 -1.92 0.19 21.91
N LYS A 504 -3.09 -0.07 21.31
CA LYS A 504 -4.16 -0.90 21.87
C LYS A 504 -4.12 -2.35 21.38
N ARG A 505 -3.05 -2.82 20.74
CA ARG A 505 -2.95 -4.20 20.23
C ARG A 505 -3.18 -5.28 21.29
N TYR A 506 -2.67 -5.09 22.51
CA TYR A 506 -2.85 -6.02 23.62
C TYR A 506 -3.95 -5.60 24.60
N ALA A 507 -4.71 -4.54 24.28
CA ALA A 507 -5.84 -4.14 25.10
C ALA A 507 -6.92 -5.22 25.04
N LYS A 508 -7.51 -5.56 26.19
CA LYS A 508 -8.66 -6.46 26.21
C LYS A 508 -9.86 -5.69 25.63
N ALA A 509 -10.50 -6.23 24.60
CA ALA A 509 -11.60 -5.58 23.88
C ALA A 509 -12.67 -4.92 24.77
N HIS A 510 -13.00 -5.50 25.92
CA HIS A 510 -14.04 -4.94 26.80
C HIS A 510 -13.51 -3.97 27.86
N ARG A 511 -12.20 -3.70 27.92
CA ARG A 511 -11.57 -2.68 28.77
C ARG A 511 -11.23 -1.45 27.91
N THR A 512 -12.21 -0.58 27.71
CA THR A 512 -12.15 0.54 26.76
C THR A 512 -11.01 1.55 27.02
N THR A 513 -10.61 1.69 28.29
CA THR A 513 -9.53 2.58 28.76
C THR A 513 -8.14 1.93 28.74
N GLU A 514 -8.03 0.64 28.43
CA GLU A 514 -6.74 -0.05 28.39
C GLU A 514 -6.00 0.32 27.10
N ALA A 515 -4.77 0.80 27.27
CA ALA A 515 -3.82 1.10 26.20
C ALA A 515 -2.42 0.93 26.78
N HIS A 516 -1.52 0.38 25.96
CA HIS A 516 -0.17 0.05 26.40
C HIS A 516 0.84 0.87 25.61
N TRP A 517 1.94 1.20 26.24
CA TRP A 517 3.03 1.94 25.63
C TRP A 517 4.36 1.50 26.23
N LEU A 518 5.45 1.80 25.52
CA LEU A 518 6.78 1.74 26.09
C LEU A 518 7.06 3.09 26.78
N PRO A 519 7.18 3.13 28.12
CA PRO A 519 7.28 4.38 28.85
C PRO A 519 8.49 5.22 28.44
N VAL A 520 8.30 6.53 28.44
CA VAL A 520 9.39 7.52 28.30
C VAL A 520 9.41 8.45 29.50
N PRO A 521 10.58 8.94 29.94
CA PRO A 521 10.65 9.92 31.01
C PRO A 521 9.94 11.21 30.59
N LEU A 522 9.14 11.79 31.50
CA LEU A 522 8.46 13.06 31.22
C LEU A 522 9.34 14.29 31.52
N THR A 523 10.41 14.12 32.29
CA THR A 523 11.28 15.22 32.76
C THR A 523 12.70 15.17 32.21
N ASP A 524 13.12 14.04 31.64
CA ASP A 524 14.45 13.82 31.09
C ASP A 524 14.34 13.47 29.61
N ASP A 525 15.34 13.86 28.82
CA ASP A 525 15.38 13.69 27.37
C ASP A 525 16.23 12.47 26.99
N THR A 526 16.39 11.51 27.91
CA THR A 526 17.22 10.31 27.69
C THR A 526 16.47 9.02 27.98
N ILE A 527 16.76 7.97 27.21
CA ILE A 527 16.19 6.62 27.39
C ILE A 527 17.34 5.63 27.52
N SER A 528 17.28 4.80 28.57
CA SER A 528 18.28 3.73 28.77
C SER A 528 17.99 2.52 27.86
N VAL A 529 18.97 2.10 27.08
CA VAL A 529 18.88 0.87 26.25
C VAL A 529 19.02 -0.43 27.05
N ASN A 530 19.47 -0.31 28.30
CA ASN A 530 19.56 -1.38 29.29
C ASN A 530 19.02 -0.87 30.64
N GLY A 531 17.75 -0.46 30.62
CA GLY A 531 17.01 0.09 31.74
C GLY A 531 15.99 -0.88 32.33
N GLU A 532 15.00 -0.33 33.03
CA GLU A 532 13.88 -1.12 33.55
C GLU A 532 12.95 -1.57 32.41
N GLU A 533 12.73 -0.70 31.43
CA GLU A 533 11.78 -0.84 30.33
C GLU A 533 12.35 -1.58 29.13
N ILE A 534 13.62 -1.36 28.80
CA ILE A 534 14.31 -1.96 27.65
C ILE A 534 15.47 -2.80 28.14
N THR A 535 15.58 -4.02 27.62
CA THR A 535 16.77 -4.86 27.75
C THR A 535 17.31 -5.15 26.36
N GLY A 536 18.55 -4.73 26.11
CA GLY A 536 19.22 -4.88 24.83
C GLY A 536 20.60 -5.55 24.97
N ILE A 537 20.98 -6.34 23.98
CA ILE A 537 22.35 -6.87 23.91
C ILE A 537 23.17 -6.02 22.95
N LEU A 538 24.41 -5.72 23.30
CA LEU A 538 25.31 -4.99 22.41
C LEU A 538 25.46 -5.78 21.09
N LEU A 539 25.04 -5.17 19.99
CA LEU A 539 25.09 -5.74 18.66
C LEU A 539 26.44 -5.45 18.01
N LYS A 540 26.81 -4.17 17.94
CA LYS A 540 28.07 -3.67 17.37
C LYS A 540 28.29 -2.21 17.71
N HIS A 541 29.46 -1.69 17.36
CA HIS A 541 29.75 -0.27 17.36
C HIS A 541 29.73 0.25 15.92
N ILE A 542 29.06 1.38 15.70
CA ILE A 542 29.03 2.09 14.41
C ILE A 542 29.81 3.39 14.56
N MET A 543 30.59 3.75 13.54
CA MET A 543 31.30 5.02 13.49
C MET A 543 30.45 6.06 12.74
N ARG A 544 30.11 7.17 13.39
CA ARG A 544 29.42 8.32 12.78
C ARG A 544 30.10 9.60 13.23
N GLU A 545 30.49 10.47 12.29
CA GLU A 545 31.09 11.78 12.58
C GLU A 545 32.28 11.71 13.57
N GLU A 546 33.15 10.70 13.42
CA GLU A 546 34.29 10.41 14.32
C GLU A 546 33.92 9.91 15.73
N GLU A 547 32.64 9.75 16.07
CA GLU A 547 32.16 9.14 17.31
C GLU A 547 31.79 7.66 17.13
N SER A 548 32.09 6.84 18.14
CA SER A 548 31.70 5.42 18.19
C SER A 548 30.39 5.25 18.97
N ILE A 549 29.33 4.85 18.27
CA ILE A 549 27.99 4.66 18.84
C ILE A 549 27.74 3.15 19.02
N PRO A 550 27.63 2.64 20.27
CA PRO A 550 27.20 1.27 20.51
C PRO A 550 25.72 1.11 20.17
N VAL A 551 25.42 0.15 19.29
CA VAL A 551 24.06 -0.23 18.88
C VAL A 551 23.65 -1.48 19.64
N TYR A 552 22.47 -1.45 20.25
CA TYR A 552 21.91 -2.55 21.03
C TYR A 552 20.73 -3.20 20.30
N LEU A 553 20.74 -4.52 20.23
CA LEU A 553 19.62 -5.33 19.75
C LEU A 553 18.62 -5.52 20.90
N PRO A 554 17.40 -4.94 20.83
CA PRO A 554 16.45 -5.09 21.91
C PRO A 554 15.96 -6.54 21.98
N GLN A 555 16.03 -7.14 23.16
CA GLN A 555 15.57 -8.50 23.47
C GLN A 555 14.21 -8.48 24.16
N GLN A 556 13.97 -7.47 25.00
CA GLN A 556 12.76 -7.38 25.81
C GLN A 556 12.31 -5.92 25.95
N TYR A 557 11.01 -5.69 25.77
CA TYR A 557 10.31 -4.47 26.19
C TYR A 557 9.29 -4.79 27.29
N LYS A 558 9.31 -3.99 28.35
CA LYS A 558 8.27 -3.99 29.38
C LYS A 558 7.28 -2.87 29.10
N LEU A 559 6.07 -3.26 28.74
CA LEU A 559 4.99 -2.35 28.40
C LEU A 559 4.14 -2.06 29.63
N SER A 560 3.85 -0.79 29.88
CA SER A 560 2.95 -0.39 30.97
C SER A 560 1.63 0.14 30.42
N GLN A 561 0.63 0.23 31.29
CA GLN A 561 -0.58 0.96 30.97
C GLN A 561 -0.29 2.46 30.89
N ILE A 562 -0.85 3.13 29.89
CA ILE A 562 -0.68 4.58 29.73
C ILE A 562 -1.14 5.33 31.00
N PRO A 563 -0.39 6.35 31.49
CA PRO A 563 -0.81 7.21 32.58
C PRO A 563 -2.19 7.84 32.34
N LYS A 564 -2.92 8.12 33.44
CA LYS A 564 -4.30 8.64 33.34
C LYS A 564 -4.37 10.06 32.78
N GLU A 565 -3.33 10.87 32.97
CA GLU A 565 -3.27 12.23 32.43
C GLU A 565 -3.04 12.26 30.92
N LEU A 566 -2.43 11.22 30.36
CA LEU A 566 -2.06 11.14 28.95
C LEU A 566 -3.19 10.60 28.07
N SER A 567 -3.22 11.09 26.84
CA SER A 567 -4.14 10.70 25.79
C SER A 567 -3.60 9.49 25.02
N ASP A 568 -4.50 8.60 24.61
CA ASP A 568 -4.16 7.45 23.76
C ASP A 568 -3.79 7.83 22.31
N ARG A 569 -3.84 9.13 22.00
CA ARG A 569 -3.34 9.73 20.74
C ARG A 569 -1.85 10.09 20.77
N THR A 570 -1.17 9.84 21.88
CA THR A 570 0.28 10.04 22.04
C THR A 570 1.05 9.14 21.07
N THR A 571 2.05 9.69 20.40
CA THR A 571 2.81 9.00 19.33
C THR A 571 4.31 9.14 19.55
N GLY A 572 5.06 8.11 19.20
CA GLY A 572 6.52 8.10 19.19
C GLY A 572 7.06 7.40 17.95
N PHE A 573 8.11 7.95 17.35
CA PHE A 573 8.73 7.41 16.14
C PHE A 573 10.24 7.40 16.29
N LEU A 574 10.86 6.29 15.90
CA LEU A 574 12.31 6.17 15.85
C LEU A 574 12.84 6.90 14.61
N ASP A 575 13.87 7.72 14.81
CA ASP A 575 14.60 8.32 13.69
C ASP A 575 15.70 7.36 13.24
N TRP A 576 15.41 6.66 12.14
CA TRP A 576 16.23 5.56 11.66
C TRP A 576 17.38 6.05 10.79
N ASP A 577 18.49 5.35 10.92
CA ASP A 577 19.68 5.45 10.10
C ASP A 577 20.11 4.02 9.69
N VAL A 578 20.90 3.92 8.63
CA VAL A 578 21.34 2.66 8.05
C VAL A 578 22.84 2.66 7.78
N GLU A 579 23.49 1.56 8.16
CA GLU A 579 24.85 1.23 7.73
C GLU A 579 24.80 -0.02 6.85
N ILE A 580 25.35 0.09 5.64
CA ILE A 580 25.33 -0.96 4.62
C ILE A 580 26.77 -1.44 4.42
N VAL A 581 27.03 -2.70 4.73
CA VAL A 581 28.38 -3.31 4.62
C VAL A 581 28.31 -4.57 3.77
N PRO A 582 28.78 -4.53 2.50
CA PRO A 582 28.95 -5.72 1.69
C PRO A 582 30.01 -6.64 2.31
N ARG A 583 29.72 -7.94 2.43
CA ARG A 583 30.65 -8.92 3.01
C ARG A 583 31.67 -9.37 1.96
N ASN A 584 32.96 -9.08 2.21
CA ASN A 584 34.08 -9.51 1.36
C ASN A 584 34.76 -10.75 1.96
N GLU A 585 34.87 -11.82 1.17
CA GLU A 585 35.92 -12.83 1.35
C GLU A 585 36.90 -12.69 0.16
N ALA A 586 37.95 -11.88 0.35
CA ALA A 586 39.15 -11.75 -0.49
C ALA A 586 39.00 -11.35 -1.98
N ASP A 587 39.78 -10.33 -2.37
CA ASP A 587 40.10 -9.87 -3.74
C ASP A 587 39.09 -9.01 -4.52
N GLU A 588 39.42 -7.70 -4.57
CA GLU A 588 39.22 -6.60 -5.54
C GLU A 588 38.01 -6.51 -6.52
N GLU A 589 37.14 -7.52 -6.69
CA GLU A 589 35.88 -7.40 -7.44
C GLU A 589 34.65 -7.66 -6.56
N ILE A 590 34.09 -6.57 -6.03
CA ILE A 590 32.86 -6.57 -5.22
C ILE A 590 31.66 -6.85 -6.13
N GLY A 591 30.90 -7.93 -5.86
CA GLY A 591 29.59 -8.22 -6.48
C GLY A 591 29.67 -8.80 -7.91
N SER A 592 28.73 -9.67 -8.28
CA SER A 592 28.56 -10.02 -9.70
C SER A 592 27.91 -8.84 -10.44
N LYS A 593 28.62 -8.29 -11.43
CA LYS A 593 28.20 -7.06 -12.13
C LYS A 593 27.15 -7.38 -13.20
N ILE A 594 26.03 -6.67 -13.19
CA ILE A 594 25.07 -6.67 -14.30
C ILE A 594 25.48 -5.55 -15.25
N LYS A 595 25.93 -5.91 -16.46
CA LYS A 595 26.33 -4.93 -17.48
C LYS A 595 25.10 -4.22 -18.03
N LEU A 596 25.11 -2.89 -17.97
CA LEU A 596 24.18 -2.05 -18.71
C LEU A 596 24.50 -2.10 -20.21
N LEU A 597 23.49 -1.90 -21.06
CA LEU A 597 23.69 -1.81 -22.50
C LEU A 597 24.47 -0.52 -22.83
N SER A 598 25.40 -0.60 -23.78
CA SER A 598 26.24 0.53 -24.18
C SER A 598 25.46 1.72 -24.76
N ASN A 599 24.30 1.45 -25.38
CA ASN A 599 23.38 2.46 -25.95
C ASN A 599 22.12 2.67 -25.08
N SER A 600 22.29 2.67 -23.76
CA SER A 600 21.17 2.76 -22.80
C SER A 600 20.91 4.19 -22.31
N ALA A 601 19.65 4.60 -22.23
CA ALA A 601 19.21 5.80 -21.50
C ALA A 601 19.46 5.67 -19.99
N LEU A 602 19.55 4.45 -19.45
CA LEU A 602 19.95 4.23 -18.06
C LEU A 602 21.44 4.50 -17.85
N ALA A 603 22.30 4.32 -18.86
CA ALA A 603 23.74 4.53 -18.73
C ALA A 603 24.13 6.01 -18.47
N SER A 604 23.22 6.97 -18.72
CA SER A 604 23.43 8.36 -18.31
C SER A 604 23.21 8.59 -16.81
N PHE A 605 22.42 7.73 -16.14
CA PHE A 605 22.08 7.86 -14.71
C PHE A 605 22.81 6.85 -13.83
N LEU A 606 23.00 5.64 -14.33
CA LEU A 606 23.56 4.52 -13.60
C LEU A 606 24.94 4.20 -14.17
N ASP A 607 25.91 4.06 -13.27
CA ASP A 607 27.26 3.64 -13.62
C ASP A 607 27.35 2.12 -13.74
N ARG A 608 26.82 1.42 -12.73
CA ARG A 608 26.80 -0.05 -12.67
C ARG A 608 25.70 -0.54 -11.74
N ILE A 609 25.37 -1.83 -11.90
CA ILE A 609 24.47 -2.57 -11.02
C ILE A 609 25.26 -3.72 -10.43
N ASP A 610 25.46 -3.70 -9.12
CA ASP A 610 26.20 -4.72 -8.37
C ASP A 610 25.20 -5.68 -7.71
N LEU A 611 25.34 -6.98 -7.97
CA LEU A 611 24.52 -8.03 -7.36
C LEU A 611 25.26 -8.70 -6.21
N PHE A 612 24.54 -8.84 -5.10
CA PHE A 612 24.98 -9.57 -3.91
C PHE A 612 23.96 -10.67 -3.63
N THR A 613 24.35 -11.92 -3.87
CA THR A 613 23.53 -13.07 -3.50
C THR A 613 24.27 -14.04 -2.60
N SER A 614 23.53 -14.60 -1.66
CA SER A 614 23.95 -15.70 -0.81
C SER A 614 24.38 -16.94 -1.60
N ASN A 615 23.83 -17.16 -2.81
CA ASN A 615 24.27 -18.23 -3.72
C ASN A 615 25.71 -18.03 -4.23
N GLU A 616 26.14 -16.79 -4.38
CA GLU A 616 27.50 -16.42 -4.79
C GLU A 616 28.42 -16.17 -3.57
N HIS A 617 27.96 -16.52 -2.36
CA HIS A 617 28.65 -16.25 -1.09
C HIS A 617 28.92 -14.75 -0.84
N GLN A 618 28.16 -13.88 -1.49
CA GLN A 618 28.27 -12.43 -1.39
C GLN A 618 26.96 -11.89 -0.81
N THR A 619 26.91 -11.67 0.50
CA THR A 619 25.75 -11.05 1.16
C THR A 619 26.05 -9.62 1.58
N VAL A 620 25.00 -8.85 1.83
CA VAL A 620 25.13 -7.49 2.37
C VAL A 620 24.56 -7.47 3.77
N THR A 621 25.34 -6.89 4.67
CA THR A 621 24.92 -6.65 6.04
C THR A 621 24.28 -5.28 6.12
N PHE A 622 22.98 -5.24 6.38
CA PHE A 622 22.25 -4.01 6.70
C PHE A 622 22.11 -3.89 8.21
N THR A 623 22.66 -2.83 8.78
CA THR A 623 22.44 -2.47 10.18
C THR A 623 21.53 -1.25 10.23
N ARG A 624 20.29 -1.44 10.66
CA ARG A 624 19.31 -0.35 10.82
C ARG A 624 19.22 0.00 12.30
N PHE A 625 19.46 1.27 12.63
CA PHE A 625 19.56 1.72 14.01
C PHE A 625 18.97 3.11 14.19
N ALA A 626 18.51 3.41 15.39
CA ALA A 626 17.98 4.72 15.76
C ALA A 626 18.68 5.18 17.04
N SER A 627 19.28 6.37 16.97
CA SER A 627 19.94 7.01 18.12
C SER A 627 18.97 7.89 18.91
N GLU A 628 17.83 8.25 18.30
CA GLU A 628 16.85 9.14 18.88
C GLU A 628 15.40 8.71 18.59
N VAL A 629 14.49 9.20 19.42
CA VAL A 629 13.04 9.02 19.31
C VAL A 629 12.36 10.37 19.30
N LYS A 630 11.56 10.65 18.28
CA LYS A 630 10.72 11.85 18.19
C LYS A 630 9.31 11.50 18.68
N SER A 631 8.88 12.15 19.76
CA SER A 631 7.60 11.86 20.41
C SER A 631 6.75 13.12 20.56
N GLU A 632 5.44 12.95 20.38
CA GLU A 632 4.41 13.95 20.63
C GLU A 632 3.51 13.43 21.76
N ILE A 633 3.78 13.90 22.97
CA ILE A 633 3.05 13.55 24.19
C ILE A 633 1.78 14.38 24.24
N LYS A 634 0.62 13.73 24.25
CA LYS A 634 -0.69 14.40 24.27
C LYS A 634 -1.35 14.19 25.61
N TYR A 635 -1.84 15.26 26.21
CA TYR A 635 -2.56 15.24 27.48
C TYR A 635 -4.07 15.23 27.25
N LYS A 636 -4.83 14.75 28.23
CA LYS A 636 -6.31 14.72 28.14
C LYS A 636 -6.97 16.09 28.26
N ASP A 637 -6.26 17.09 28.76
CA ASP A 637 -6.70 18.49 28.77
C ASP A 637 -6.61 19.16 27.39
N GLY A 638 -6.08 18.43 26.39
CA GLY A 638 -5.91 18.90 25.02
C GLY A 638 -4.56 19.54 24.73
N THR A 639 -3.69 19.69 25.73
CA THR A 639 -2.32 20.17 25.52
C THR A 639 -1.44 19.06 24.93
N SER A 640 -0.35 19.46 24.26
CA SER A 640 0.63 18.53 23.71
C SER A 640 2.03 19.08 23.80
N GLU A 641 3.00 18.20 24.03
CA GLU A 641 4.43 18.53 24.12
C GLU A 641 5.22 17.64 23.16
N ARG A 642 6.20 18.24 22.47
CA ARG A 642 7.10 17.54 21.57
C ARG A 642 8.45 17.35 22.25
N LYS A 643 8.94 16.12 22.26
CA LYS A 643 10.23 15.78 22.86
C LYS A 643 11.02 14.87 21.94
N THR A 644 12.33 15.12 21.88
CA THR A 644 13.29 14.22 21.25
C THR A 644 14.07 13.55 22.36
N TYR A 645 13.98 12.22 22.42
CA TYR A 645 14.67 11.41 23.41
C TYR A 645 15.92 10.77 22.80
N LEU A 646 17.06 10.88 23.47
CA LEU A 646 18.32 10.27 23.05
C LEU A 646 18.55 8.94 23.77
N PHE A 647 18.94 7.90 23.04
CA PHE A 647 19.32 6.64 23.66
C PHE A 647 20.69 6.72 24.33
N ARG A 648 20.80 6.13 25.53
CA ARG A 648 22.04 6.08 26.30
C ARG A 648 22.23 4.73 27.00
N GLU A 649 23.49 4.39 27.25
CA GLU A 649 23.90 3.38 28.23
C GLU A 649 24.81 4.02 29.27
N GLY A 650 24.26 4.24 30.47
CA GLY A 650 24.91 5.07 31.48
C GLY A 650 25.10 6.50 30.98
N GLN A 651 26.36 6.92 30.79
CA GLN A 651 26.72 8.26 30.30
C GLN A 651 27.04 8.30 28.80
N ARG A 652 27.10 7.15 28.12
CA ARG A 652 27.48 7.07 26.70
C ARG A 652 26.24 7.19 25.82
N LYS A 653 26.34 7.93 24.71
CA LYS A 653 25.35 7.89 23.62
C LYS A 653 25.26 6.46 23.09
N SER A 654 24.08 5.99 22.78
CA SER A 654 23.83 4.63 22.29
C SER A 654 22.70 4.66 21.29
N ALA A 655 22.46 3.54 20.62
CA ALA A 655 21.34 3.38 19.71
C ALA A 655 20.67 2.03 19.93
N ILE A 656 19.40 1.92 19.54
CA ILE A 656 18.75 0.62 19.37
C ILE A 656 18.66 0.28 17.90
N GLY A 657 18.77 -1.00 17.56
CA GLY A 657 18.73 -1.39 16.16
C GLY A 657 18.77 -2.89 15.97
N PHE A 658 18.88 -3.30 14.72
CA PHE A 658 19.01 -4.69 14.35
C PHE A 658 19.87 -4.83 13.09
N GLN A 659 20.42 -6.02 12.91
CA GLN A 659 21.26 -6.35 11.76
C GLN A 659 20.66 -7.53 11.03
N VAL A 660 20.60 -7.43 9.70
CA VAL A 660 20.19 -8.50 8.81
C VAL A 660 21.24 -8.70 7.72
N GLU A 661 21.55 -9.96 7.42
CA GLU A 661 22.36 -10.34 6.27
C GLU A 661 21.44 -10.84 5.17
N VAL A 662 21.39 -10.12 4.06
CA VAL A 662 20.39 -10.31 3.00
C VAL A 662 21.05 -10.25 1.62
N ASP A 663 20.34 -10.82 0.64
CA ASP A 663 20.63 -10.60 -0.77
C ASP A 663 20.22 -9.16 -1.13
N ALA A 664 21.01 -8.51 -1.97
CA ALA A 664 20.77 -7.12 -2.36
C ALA A 664 21.26 -6.78 -3.76
N LEU A 665 20.68 -5.74 -4.33
CA LEU A 665 21.13 -5.08 -5.55
C LEU A 665 21.53 -3.64 -5.22
N ALA A 666 22.70 -3.22 -5.66
CA ALA A 666 23.14 -1.84 -5.56
C ALA A 666 23.16 -1.20 -6.95
N PHE A 667 22.36 -0.16 -7.14
CA PHE A 667 22.38 0.67 -8.33
C PHE A 667 23.25 1.88 -8.04
N THR A 668 24.47 1.90 -8.57
CA THR A 668 25.39 3.02 -8.38
C THR A 668 25.07 4.11 -9.39
N MET A 669 24.70 5.29 -8.90
CA MET A 669 24.35 6.45 -9.70
C MET A 669 25.60 7.23 -10.11
N ARG A 670 25.58 7.74 -11.34
CA ARG A 670 26.58 8.69 -11.83
C ARG A 670 26.33 10.06 -11.22
N ARG A 671 27.40 10.82 -11.03
CA ARG A 671 27.28 12.24 -10.71
C ARG A 671 26.69 12.97 -11.92
N LEU A 672 25.47 13.47 -11.77
CA LEU A 672 24.79 14.21 -12.82
C LEU A 672 25.26 15.67 -12.85
N PRO A 673 25.34 16.31 -14.04
CA PRO A 673 25.71 17.72 -14.16
C PRO A 673 24.54 18.63 -13.78
N LEU A 674 24.18 18.66 -12.49
CA LEU A 674 23.00 19.39 -12.00
C LEU A 674 23.05 20.90 -12.31
N GLU A 675 24.26 21.46 -12.44
CA GLU A 675 24.50 22.85 -12.84
C GLU A 675 23.94 23.17 -14.25
N GLN A 676 23.92 22.18 -15.15
CA GLN A 676 23.43 22.32 -16.52
C GLN A 676 21.89 22.20 -16.62
N ILE A 677 21.19 21.88 -15.54
CA ILE A 677 19.71 21.81 -15.55
C ILE A 677 19.09 23.17 -15.91
N SER A 678 19.74 24.25 -15.48
CA SER A 678 19.32 25.64 -15.72
C SER A 678 19.28 26.02 -17.21
N THR A 679 20.05 25.33 -18.06
CA THR A 679 20.11 25.58 -19.51
C THR A 679 19.21 24.64 -20.32
N SER A 680 18.53 23.70 -19.67
CA SER A 680 17.62 22.76 -20.34
C SER A 680 16.39 23.46 -20.94
N GLN A 681 15.88 22.94 -22.06
CA GLN A 681 14.66 23.47 -22.71
C GLN A 681 13.43 23.41 -21.77
N ASN A 682 13.43 22.47 -20.83
CA ASN A 682 12.36 22.27 -19.85
C ASN A 682 12.51 23.10 -18.57
N TRP A 683 13.59 23.88 -18.42
CA TRP A 683 13.92 24.60 -17.18
C TRP A 683 12.77 25.49 -16.68
N LYS A 684 12.13 26.25 -17.58
CA LYS A 684 10.99 27.11 -17.20
C LYS A 684 9.82 26.31 -16.60
N ARG A 685 9.50 25.15 -17.19
CA ARG A 685 8.43 24.28 -16.72
C ARG A 685 8.81 23.59 -15.41
N LEU A 686 10.07 23.17 -15.29
CA LEU A 686 10.60 22.56 -14.08
C LEU A 686 10.58 23.55 -12.91
N LEU A 687 11.04 24.79 -13.12
CA LEU A 687 11.00 25.86 -12.11
C LEU A 687 9.60 26.11 -11.57
N ALA A 688 8.58 26.12 -12.43
CA ALA A 688 7.20 26.33 -12.02
C ALA A 688 6.71 25.27 -11.02
N GLU A 689 7.20 24.03 -11.14
CA GLU A 689 6.85 22.91 -10.24
C GLU A 689 7.75 22.87 -8.98
N LEU A 690 9.03 23.25 -9.11
CA LEU A 690 9.99 23.19 -8.00
C LEU A 690 9.81 24.33 -6.99
N ARG A 691 9.44 25.55 -7.42
CA ARG A 691 9.39 26.73 -6.53
C ARG A 691 8.49 26.56 -5.30
N PRO A 692 7.21 26.14 -5.41
CA PRO A 692 6.38 25.94 -4.23
C PRO A 692 6.93 24.87 -3.29
N ARG A 693 7.53 23.81 -3.85
CA ARG A 693 8.09 22.70 -3.06
C ARG A 693 9.38 23.09 -2.37
N PHE A 694 10.27 23.79 -3.06
CA PHE A 694 11.50 24.31 -2.47
C PHE A 694 11.17 25.28 -1.33
N TYR A 695 10.15 26.12 -1.50
CA TYR A 695 9.65 26.98 -0.42
C TYR A 695 9.19 26.18 0.80
N LEU A 696 8.42 25.09 0.63
CA LEU A 696 8.00 24.22 1.74
C LEU A 696 9.20 23.55 2.43
N ASP A 697 10.11 22.96 1.66
CA ASP A 697 11.24 22.21 2.20
C ASP A 697 12.21 23.12 2.97
N ILE A 698 12.38 24.38 2.55
CA ILE A 698 13.12 25.39 3.32
C ILE A 698 12.47 25.67 4.67
N LEU A 699 11.14 25.83 4.68
CA LEU A 699 10.40 26.11 5.92
C LEU A 699 10.45 24.93 6.89
N GLN A 700 10.39 23.70 6.39
CA GLN A 700 10.49 22.49 7.21
C GLN A 700 11.89 22.28 7.80
N LYS A 701 12.94 22.72 7.10
CA LYS A 701 14.34 22.68 7.58
C LYS A 701 14.74 23.92 8.39
N ASP A 702 13.85 24.91 8.57
CA ASP A 702 14.11 26.11 9.36
C ASP A 702 14.11 25.78 10.87
N PRO A 703 15.22 25.97 11.60
CA PRO A 703 15.34 25.56 13.00
C PRO A 703 14.35 26.25 13.95
N VAL A 704 13.94 27.49 13.64
CA VAL A 704 13.01 28.26 14.46
C VAL A 704 11.60 27.70 14.27
N LEU A 705 11.21 27.44 13.02
CA LEU A 705 9.90 26.87 12.72
C LEU A 705 9.79 25.43 13.20
N SER A 706 10.78 24.58 12.92
CA SER A 706 10.75 23.16 13.32
C SER A 706 10.78 22.95 14.84
N GLY A 707 11.30 23.92 15.59
CA GLY A 707 11.30 23.90 17.06
C GLY A 707 9.98 24.35 17.69
N GLN A 708 9.16 25.13 16.99
CA GLN A 708 7.91 25.71 17.52
C GLN A 708 6.65 25.09 16.91
N LEU A 709 6.73 24.61 15.67
CA LEU A 709 5.61 24.15 14.87
C LEU A 709 5.82 22.71 14.44
N SER A 710 4.70 22.01 14.26
CA SER A 710 4.70 20.72 13.59
C SER A 710 4.91 20.82 12.09
N VAL A 711 5.44 19.75 11.49
CA VAL A 711 5.51 19.59 10.03
C VAL A 711 4.13 19.86 9.41
N PHE A 712 3.06 19.38 10.05
CA PHE A 712 1.68 19.61 9.62
C PHE A 712 1.26 21.09 9.72
N GLU A 713 1.59 21.78 10.82
CA GLU A 713 1.31 23.22 10.98
C GLU A 713 2.14 24.08 10.02
N ILE A 714 3.39 23.71 9.76
CA ILE A 714 4.25 24.37 8.75
C ILE A 714 3.63 24.23 7.37
N GLU A 715 3.18 23.02 6.99
CA GLU A 715 2.46 22.78 5.74
C GLU A 715 1.19 23.64 5.61
N TRP A 716 0.40 23.77 6.70
CA TRP A 716 -0.78 24.63 6.69
C TRP A 716 -0.46 26.10 6.47
N LEU A 717 0.48 26.65 7.25
CA LEU A 717 0.86 28.05 7.14
C LEU A 717 1.51 28.34 5.78
N TRP A 718 2.30 27.40 5.26
CA TRP A 718 2.86 27.46 3.91
C TRP A 718 1.73 27.51 2.87
N GLN A 719 0.74 26.62 2.98
CA GLN A 719 -0.40 26.59 2.07
C GLN A 719 -1.20 27.89 2.14
N ILE A 720 -1.43 28.45 3.33
CA ILE A 720 -2.14 29.73 3.50
C ILE A 720 -1.35 30.87 2.86
N CYS A 721 -0.04 30.97 3.09
CA CYS A 721 0.82 32.01 2.52
C CYS A 721 0.88 31.92 0.99
N LEU A 722 1.08 30.70 0.47
CA LEU A 722 1.12 30.43 -0.97
C LEU A 722 -0.24 30.76 -1.61
N SER A 723 -1.33 30.29 -1.01
CA SER A 723 -2.69 30.55 -1.50
C SER A 723 -3.01 32.04 -1.51
N SER A 724 -2.67 32.74 -0.44
CA SER A 724 -2.88 34.18 -0.31
C SER A 724 -2.13 34.96 -1.39
N THR A 725 -0.88 34.59 -1.65
CA THR A 725 -0.03 35.23 -2.66
C THR A 725 -0.57 34.97 -4.07
N ILE A 726 -0.81 33.72 -4.44
CA ILE A 726 -1.29 33.35 -5.78
C ILE A 726 -2.71 33.87 -6.01
N ALA A 727 -3.63 33.76 -5.05
CA ALA A 727 -4.98 34.29 -5.21
C ALA A 727 -4.99 35.81 -5.38
N THR A 728 -4.06 36.52 -4.75
CA THR A 728 -3.84 37.95 -5.00
C THR A 728 -3.30 38.19 -6.42
N ALA A 729 -2.34 37.38 -6.86
CA ALA A 729 -1.77 37.46 -8.20
C ALA A 729 -2.82 37.28 -9.31
N VAL A 730 -3.72 36.31 -9.15
CA VAL A 730 -4.81 36.03 -10.10
C VAL A 730 -5.89 37.10 -10.03
N SER A 731 -6.42 37.40 -8.84
CA SER A 731 -7.55 38.35 -8.69
C SER A 731 -7.21 39.79 -9.07
N LYS A 732 -5.95 40.22 -8.89
CA LYS A 732 -5.49 41.56 -9.25
C LYS A 732 -4.70 41.61 -10.55
N GLN A 733 -4.54 40.48 -11.24
CA GLN A 733 -3.69 40.36 -12.44
C GLN A 733 -2.24 40.84 -12.21
N PHE A 734 -1.74 40.67 -10.98
CA PHE A 734 -0.36 41.01 -10.60
C PHE A 734 0.61 39.92 -11.06
N SER A 735 1.86 40.30 -11.30
CA SER A 735 2.99 39.36 -11.29
C SER A 735 3.18 38.75 -9.90
N LEU A 736 3.95 37.65 -9.80
CA LEU A 736 4.25 37.04 -8.49
C LEU A 736 5.03 37.99 -7.58
N GLU A 737 5.93 38.80 -8.13
CA GLU A 737 6.68 39.81 -7.38
C GLU A 737 5.76 40.86 -6.77
N GLU A 738 4.90 41.47 -7.58
CA GLU A 738 3.91 42.45 -7.12
C GLU A 738 2.93 41.84 -6.10
N ALA A 739 2.55 40.58 -6.28
CA ALA A 739 1.68 39.88 -5.35
C ALA A 739 2.35 39.60 -4.00
N VAL A 740 3.63 39.21 -3.98
CA VAL A 740 4.41 39.03 -2.75
C VAL A 740 4.54 40.37 -2.02
N ASP A 741 4.85 41.45 -2.72
CA ASP A 741 4.97 42.79 -2.11
C ASP A 741 3.63 43.33 -1.61
N TYR A 742 2.54 43.04 -2.32
CA TYR A 742 1.20 43.36 -1.83
C TYR A 742 0.83 42.55 -0.59
N TYR A 743 1.15 41.25 -0.59
CA TYR A 743 0.89 40.36 0.53
C TYR A 743 1.67 40.79 1.78
N ARG A 744 2.95 41.15 1.65
CA ARG A 744 3.78 41.71 2.74
C ARG A 744 3.15 42.89 3.46
N LYS A 745 2.39 43.73 2.74
CA LYS A 745 1.72 44.91 3.30
C LYS A 745 0.36 44.60 3.95
N HIS A 746 -0.25 43.46 3.62
CA HIS A 746 -1.64 43.13 3.97
C HIS A 746 -1.81 41.71 4.55
N ILE A 747 -0.74 41.16 5.14
CA ILE A 747 -0.61 39.76 5.58
C ILE A 747 -1.87 39.29 6.32
N LYS A 748 -2.25 40.01 7.39
CA LYS A 748 -3.37 39.63 8.25
C LYS A 748 -4.68 39.52 7.46
N SER A 749 -5.08 40.58 6.76
CA SER A 749 -6.36 40.62 6.04
C SER A 749 -6.48 39.55 4.95
N ILE A 750 -5.39 39.26 4.23
CA ILE A 750 -5.41 38.29 3.12
C ILE A 750 -5.33 36.86 3.67
N SER A 751 -4.47 36.61 4.66
CA SER A 751 -4.28 35.29 5.25
C SER A 751 -5.50 34.82 6.00
N VAL A 752 -6.16 35.71 6.77
CA VAL A 752 -7.40 35.39 7.49
C VAL A 752 -8.49 35.01 6.49
N ARG A 753 -8.63 35.75 5.39
CA ARG A 753 -9.62 35.39 4.36
C ARG A 753 -9.27 34.08 3.66
N ALA A 754 -8.01 33.83 3.33
CA ALA A 754 -7.59 32.56 2.73
C ALA A 754 -7.83 31.39 3.71
N LEU A 755 -7.51 31.59 4.99
CA LEU A 755 -7.83 30.66 6.07
C LEU A 755 -9.35 30.42 6.15
N ASP A 756 -10.17 31.48 6.16
CA ASP A 756 -11.62 31.40 6.17
C ASP A 756 -12.16 30.62 4.96
N VAL A 757 -11.73 30.90 3.73
CA VAL A 757 -12.23 30.15 2.56
C VAL A 757 -11.78 28.68 2.60
N ILE A 758 -10.52 28.44 2.98
CA ILE A 758 -9.95 27.09 3.06
C ILE A 758 -10.63 26.26 4.18
N PHE A 759 -10.94 26.87 5.33
CA PHE A 759 -11.55 26.20 6.51
C PHE A 759 -13.08 26.26 6.56
N GLN A 760 -13.74 27.31 6.05
CA GLN A 760 -15.20 27.37 5.94
C GLN A 760 -15.71 26.43 4.85
N ALA A 761 -14.91 26.11 3.82
CA ALA A 761 -15.21 25.02 2.89
C ALA A 761 -15.35 23.64 3.59
N THR A 762 -14.94 23.54 4.86
CA THR A 762 -14.87 22.26 5.60
C THR A 762 -15.69 22.27 6.88
N VAL A 763 -15.69 23.36 7.65
CA VAL A 763 -16.38 23.45 8.95
C VAL A 763 -17.73 24.18 8.84
N VAL A 764 -18.76 23.68 9.53
CA VAL A 764 -19.99 24.45 9.81
C VAL A 764 -19.68 25.37 10.99
N LYS A 765 -19.50 26.68 10.77
CA LYS A 765 -19.40 27.64 11.88
C LYS A 765 -20.70 27.55 12.70
N ALA A 766 -20.64 26.98 13.91
CA ALA A 766 -21.72 27.13 14.87
C ALA A 766 -21.71 28.60 15.27
N GLU A 767 -22.77 29.33 14.93
CA GLU A 767 -22.92 30.72 15.32
C GLU A 767 -22.84 30.87 16.84
N GLU A 768 -22.28 32.02 17.23
CA GLU A 768 -22.00 32.48 18.58
C GLU A 768 -23.24 32.35 19.48
N ASP A 769 -23.23 31.39 20.42
CA ASP A 769 -23.98 31.53 21.68
C ASP A 769 -23.49 30.51 22.73
N GLY A 770 -22.77 31.02 23.72
CA GLY A 770 -22.62 30.43 25.06
C GLY A 770 -21.68 29.22 25.20
N GLU A 771 -20.62 29.41 26.00
CA GLU A 771 -19.73 28.42 26.62
C GLU A 771 -20.09 26.93 26.42
N GLN A 772 -19.58 26.31 25.35
CA GLN A 772 -19.57 24.85 25.17
C GLN A 772 -18.20 24.42 24.62
N GLU A 773 -17.76 23.23 25.04
CA GLU A 773 -16.48 22.61 24.66
C GLU A 773 -16.18 22.80 23.17
N GLN A 774 -15.19 23.65 22.86
CA GLN A 774 -14.73 23.91 21.50
C GLN A 774 -14.36 22.58 20.82
N THR A 775 -14.89 22.37 19.62
CA THR A 775 -14.50 21.25 18.75
C THR A 775 -13.00 21.32 18.44
N ASP A 776 -12.35 20.16 18.24
CA ASP A 776 -10.92 20.11 17.86
C ASP A 776 -10.63 20.93 16.57
N GLU A 777 -11.66 21.18 15.74
CA GLU A 777 -11.65 22.03 14.53
C GLU A 777 -11.50 23.52 14.85
N ALA A 778 -12.32 24.03 15.78
CA ALA A 778 -12.22 25.41 16.26
C ALA A 778 -10.84 25.65 16.87
N LYS A 779 -10.29 24.68 17.60
CA LYS A 779 -8.95 24.76 18.20
C LYS A 779 -7.83 24.81 17.16
N LEU A 780 -7.90 24.07 16.05
CA LEU A 780 -6.88 24.16 14.99
C LEU A 780 -6.97 25.50 14.27
N TYR A 781 -8.19 25.93 13.92
CA TYR A 781 -8.42 27.22 13.28
C TYR A 781 -7.90 28.38 14.14
N GLU A 782 -8.27 28.43 15.43
CA GLU A 782 -7.80 29.44 16.38
C GLU A 782 -6.28 29.42 16.55
N ARG A 783 -5.67 28.23 16.56
CA ARG A 783 -4.21 28.09 16.66
C ARG A 783 -3.49 28.60 15.43
N LEU A 784 -3.92 28.24 14.24
CA LEU A 784 -3.37 28.76 12.98
C LEU A 784 -3.56 30.28 12.90
N LEU A 785 -4.72 30.79 13.31
CA LEU A 785 -4.97 32.22 13.41
C LEU A 785 -3.97 32.90 14.36
N SER A 786 -3.72 32.31 15.54
CA SER A 786 -2.73 32.83 16.49
C SER A 786 -1.30 32.83 15.92
N TYR A 787 -0.92 31.82 15.12
CA TYR A 787 0.38 31.78 14.44
C TYR A 787 0.49 32.83 13.32
N LEU A 788 -0.58 33.08 12.57
CA LEU A 788 -0.63 34.16 11.58
C LEU A 788 -0.48 35.56 12.22
N GLU A 789 -0.84 35.70 13.49
CA GLU A 789 -0.64 36.92 14.29
C GLU A 789 0.73 36.98 14.99
N THR A 790 1.49 35.88 14.99
CA THR A 790 2.78 35.80 15.68
C THR A 790 3.93 36.24 14.76
N ASP A 791 4.48 37.42 15.05
CA ASP A 791 5.57 38.04 14.28
C ASP A 791 6.82 37.16 14.14
N SER A 792 7.21 36.40 15.17
CA SER A 792 8.41 35.55 15.13
C SER A 792 8.29 34.41 14.12
N ILE A 793 7.08 33.90 13.90
CA ILE A 793 6.80 32.81 12.96
C ILE A 793 6.66 33.39 11.54
N MET A 794 5.77 34.37 11.36
CA MET A 794 5.43 34.87 10.03
C MET A 794 6.59 35.57 9.31
N LYS A 795 7.55 36.16 10.06
CA LYS A 795 8.77 36.71 9.46
C LYS A 795 9.55 35.68 8.64
N HIS A 796 9.65 34.43 9.11
CA HIS A 796 10.34 33.37 8.38
C HIS A 796 9.56 32.96 7.11
N PHE A 797 8.24 32.79 7.21
CA PHE A 797 7.39 32.50 6.04
C PHE A 797 7.53 33.57 4.96
N ILE A 798 7.53 34.86 5.34
CA ILE A 798 7.61 35.99 4.42
C ILE A 798 9.01 36.15 3.82
N PHE A 799 10.04 35.90 4.61
CA PHE A 799 11.43 35.98 4.17
C PHE A 799 11.70 35.05 2.99
N TYR A 800 11.17 33.82 3.04
CA TYR A 800 11.37 32.83 1.98
C TYR A 800 10.36 32.90 0.83
N LEU A 801 9.35 33.78 0.85
CA LEU A 801 8.39 33.94 -0.27
C LEU A 801 9.06 34.35 -1.59
N ASP A 802 10.22 35.01 -1.53
CA ASP A 802 10.98 35.43 -2.70
C ASP A 802 11.38 34.26 -3.61
N VAL A 803 11.45 33.06 -3.06
CA VAL A 803 11.68 31.79 -3.80
C VAL A 803 10.67 31.62 -4.94
N LEU A 804 9.45 32.16 -4.81
CA LEU A 804 8.40 32.00 -5.82
C LEU A 804 8.68 32.73 -7.14
N TYR A 805 9.54 33.75 -7.15
CA TYR A 805 9.80 34.54 -8.35
C TYR A 805 11.29 34.78 -8.65
N LYS A 806 12.15 34.83 -7.61
CA LYS A 806 13.60 34.96 -7.78
C LYS A 806 14.25 33.67 -8.30
N ASP A 807 15.52 33.79 -8.65
CA ASP A 807 16.32 32.64 -9.06
C ASP A 807 16.72 31.79 -7.86
N ILE A 808 16.20 30.57 -7.82
CA ILE A 808 16.36 29.62 -6.72
C ILE A 808 17.74 28.96 -6.71
N THR A 809 18.50 29.03 -7.81
CA THR A 809 19.85 28.43 -7.88
C THR A 809 20.87 29.15 -6.99
N ASN A 810 20.57 30.39 -6.59
CA ASN A 810 21.45 31.20 -5.74
C ASN A 810 21.39 30.80 -4.26
N TYR A 811 20.44 29.94 -3.86
CA TYR A 811 20.33 29.46 -2.49
C TYR A 811 21.31 28.29 -2.28
N GLY A 812 22.19 28.38 -1.28
CA GLY A 812 23.27 27.40 -1.06
C GLY A 812 22.81 25.94 -0.87
N ILE A 813 21.58 25.72 -0.43
CA ILE A 813 20.95 24.40 -0.23
C ILE A 813 20.25 23.85 -1.48
N PHE A 814 20.17 24.61 -2.57
CA PHE A 814 19.41 24.23 -3.75
C PHE A 814 19.96 22.97 -4.44
N TYR A 815 21.28 22.87 -4.59
CA TYR A 815 21.90 21.74 -5.29
C TYR A 815 21.82 20.44 -4.49
N SER A 816 22.03 20.48 -3.17
CA SER A 816 21.83 19.30 -2.31
C SER A 816 20.36 18.87 -2.31
N TRP A 817 19.43 19.83 -2.30
CA TRP A 817 18.00 19.56 -2.39
C TRP A 817 17.58 18.92 -3.74
N ILE A 818 18.14 19.39 -4.86
CA ILE A 818 17.92 18.76 -6.17
C ILE A 818 18.54 17.36 -6.23
N GLU A 819 19.71 17.17 -5.63
CA GLU A 819 20.39 15.87 -5.58
C GLU A 819 19.55 14.84 -4.82
N GLU A 820 19.11 15.17 -3.59
CA GLU A 820 18.18 14.34 -2.79
C GLU A 820 16.94 13.92 -3.61
N ARG A 821 16.36 14.88 -4.34
CA ARG A 821 15.17 14.65 -5.18
C ARG A 821 15.47 13.80 -6.40
N THR A 822 16.64 13.98 -7.01
CA THR A 822 17.08 13.19 -8.15
C THR A 822 17.24 11.74 -7.75
N HIS A 823 17.94 11.47 -6.64
CA HIS A 823 18.13 10.12 -6.11
C HIS A 823 16.79 9.46 -5.77
N ALA A 824 15.89 10.16 -5.09
CA ALA A 824 14.55 9.67 -4.81
C ALA A 824 13.74 9.41 -6.10
N THR A 825 13.95 10.18 -7.16
CA THR A 825 13.26 9.94 -8.44
C THR A 825 13.80 8.71 -9.15
N ILE A 826 15.12 8.53 -9.19
CA ILE A 826 15.75 7.34 -9.79
C ILE A 826 15.30 6.09 -9.04
N ALA A 827 15.36 6.10 -7.71
CA ALA A 827 14.89 5.00 -6.88
C ALA A 827 13.41 4.67 -7.12
N ALA A 828 12.54 5.69 -7.22
CA ALA A 828 11.12 5.48 -7.52
C ALA A 828 10.90 4.85 -8.91
N CYS A 829 11.68 5.26 -9.91
CA CYS A 829 11.61 4.70 -11.26
C CYS A 829 12.13 3.27 -11.32
N ILE A 830 13.22 2.95 -10.59
CA ILE A 830 13.74 1.58 -10.44
C ILE A 830 12.67 0.68 -9.81
N GLN A 831 12.08 1.10 -8.69
CA GLN A 831 11.01 0.35 -8.04
C GLN A 831 9.85 0.08 -8.99
N ARG A 832 9.38 1.12 -9.69
CA ARG A 832 8.26 1.02 -10.63
C ARG A 832 8.57 0.13 -11.84
N ALA A 833 9.81 0.13 -12.30
CA ALA A 833 10.26 -0.74 -13.38
C ALA A 833 10.30 -2.21 -12.94
N ILE A 834 10.82 -2.48 -11.73
CA ILE A 834 10.86 -3.83 -11.15
C ILE A 834 9.44 -4.38 -10.93
N GLU A 835 8.53 -3.57 -10.40
CA GLU A 835 7.10 -3.92 -10.22
C GLU A 835 6.44 -4.40 -11.52
N GLN A 836 6.76 -3.76 -12.65
CA GLN A 836 6.21 -4.14 -13.94
C GLN A 836 6.97 -5.30 -14.59
N LEU A 837 8.27 -5.42 -14.32
CA LEU A 837 9.12 -6.48 -14.85
C LEU A 837 8.81 -7.83 -14.21
N LEU A 838 8.51 -7.83 -12.91
CA LEU A 838 8.17 -9.02 -12.14
C LEU A 838 6.88 -8.78 -11.33
N PRO A 839 5.71 -8.90 -11.97
CA PRO A 839 4.42 -8.76 -11.29
C PRO A 839 4.23 -9.75 -10.14
N ASP A 840 4.98 -10.87 -10.18
CA ASP A 840 4.95 -11.96 -9.20
C ASP A 840 5.68 -11.64 -7.89
N VAL A 841 6.47 -10.56 -7.85
CA VAL A 841 7.21 -10.15 -6.65
C VAL A 841 6.32 -9.24 -5.82
N ASP A 842 6.03 -9.64 -4.57
CA ASP A 842 5.42 -8.71 -3.62
C ASP A 842 6.45 -7.66 -3.24
N THR A 843 6.22 -6.41 -3.64
CA THR A 843 7.08 -5.28 -3.28
C THR A 843 7.25 -5.09 -1.78
N GLN A 844 6.37 -5.65 -0.93
CA GLN A 844 6.53 -5.62 0.52
C GLN A 844 7.72 -6.45 1.01
N ASP A 845 8.22 -7.36 0.18
CA ASP A 845 9.39 -8.20 0.45
C ASP A 845 10.71 -7.48 0.14
N LEU A 846 10.64 -6.23 -0.33
CA LEU A 846 11.80 -5.41 -0.68
C LEU A 846 11.84 -4.13 0.14
N ILE A 847 13.03 -3.80 0.64
CA ILE A 847 13.32 -2.52 1.28
C ILE A 847 14.23 -1.73 0.35
N ILE A 848 13.86 -0.48 0.12
CA ILE A 848 14.66 0.49 -0.62
C ILE A 848 15.35 1.40 0.37
N ASP A 849 16.67 1.52 0.24
CA ASP A 849 17.49 2.47 0.98
C ASP A 849 18.30 3.30 -0.03
N ILE A 850 18.44 4.59 0.22
CA ILE A 850 19.33 5.49 -0.54
C ILE A 850 20.48 5.86 0.38
N ASN A 851 21.70 5.46 0.02
CA ASN A 851 22.91 5.79 0.74
C ASN A 851 23.93 6.40 -0.23
N ASP A 852 24.31 7.66 0.02
CA ASP A 852 25.14 8.47 -0.88
C ASP A 852 24.61 8.47 -2.33
N ASN A 853 25.42 7.99 -3.28
CA ASN A 853 25.07 7.87 -4.70
C ASN A 853 24.57 6.47 -5.07
N GLN A 854 24.13 5.65 -4.11
CA GLN A 854 23.67 4.29 -4.37
C GLN A 854 22.21 4.11 -3.93
N VAL A 855 21.43 3.49 -4.82
CA VAL A 855 20.10 2.97 -4.48
C VAL A 855 20.24 1.48 -4.19
N TRP A 856 19.94 1.10 -2.97
CA TRP A 856 20.00 -0.28 -2.50
C TRP A 856 18.60 -0.89 -2.49
N LEU A 857 18.45 -2.03 -3.14
CA LEU A 857 17.28 -2.89 -3.03
C LEU A 857 17.69 -4.10 -2.22
N SER A 858 17.07 -4.32 -1.07
CA SER A 858 17.39 -5.43 -0.17
C SER A 858 16.15 -6.24 0.16
N GLU A 859 16.32 -7.53 0.38
CA GLU A 859 15.25 -8.39 0.89
C GLU A 859 14.96 -8.10 2.37
N THR A 860 13.74 -8.38 2.83
CA THR A 860 13.33 -8.19 4.23
C THR A 860 13.89 -9.24 5.18
N ASP A 861 14.03 -10.49 4.71
CA ASP A 861 14.37 -11.67 5.51
C ASP A 861 15.79 -12.17 5.27
N SER A 862 16.45 -12.60 6.35
CA SER A 862 17.80 -13.19 6.29
C SER A 862 17.86 -14.53 5.53
N GLY A 863 18.84 -14.66 4.64
CA GLY A 863 19.17 -15.91 3.93
C GLY A 863 18.59 -16.07 2.53
N GLY A 864 18.12 -14.99 1.90
CA GLY A 864 17.76 -14.97 0.49
C GLY A 864 16.36 -15.52 0.21
N MET A 865 15.32 -14.69 0.24
CA MET A 865 13.98 -15.00 -0.29
C MET A 865 14.00 -15.32 -1.79
N GLY A 866 15.10 -15.06 -2.49
CA GLY A 866 15.25 -15.34 -3.92
C GLY A 866 14.54 -14.32 -4.82
N VAL A 867 14.00 -13.26 -4.23
CA VAL A 867 13.39 -12.13 -4.94
C VAL A 867 14.47 -11.34 -5.68
N ILE A 868 15.56 -11.00 -4.99
CA ILE A 868 16.69 -10.28 -5.61
C ILE A 868 17.34 -11.11 -6.72
N SER A 869 17.50 -12.41 -6.50
CA SER A 869 17.98 -13.33 -7.54
C SER A 869 17.04 -13.37 -8.76
N GLY A 870 15.72 -13.35 -8.53
CA GLY A 870 14.71 -13.26 -9.59
C GLY A 870 14.80 -11.96 -10.39
N ILE A 871 14.90 -10.82 -9.70
CA ILE A 871 15.09 -9.49 -10.31
C ILE A 871 16.36 -9.46 -11.14
N ALA A 872 17.48 -9.91 -10.56
CA ALA A 872 18.76 -9.95 -11.26
C ALA A 872 18.69 -10.83 -12.51
N SER A 873 18.04 -11.99 -12.44
CA SER A 873 17.85 -12.85 -13.61
C SER A 873 16.96 -12.18 -14.67
N ALA A 874 15.90 -11.49 -14.28
CA ALA A 874 15.02 -10.79 -15.22
C ALA A 874 15.76 -9.64 -15.92
N ILE A 875 16.54 -8.84 -15.19
CA ILE A 875 17.37 -7.77 -15.77
C ILE A 875 18.46 -8.36 -16.68
N ARG A 876 19.10 -9.48 -16.32
CA ARG A 876 20.11 -10.14 -17.16
C ARG A 876 19.52 -10.71 -18.45
N ASN A 877 18.33 -11.30 -18.38
CA ASN A 877 17.66 -11.93 -19.54
C ASN A 877 17.03 -10.90 -20.48
N GLU A 878 16.42 -9.85 -19.93
CA GLU A 878 15.68 -8.82 -20.67
C GLU A 878 16.10 -7.38 -20.26
N PRO A 879 17.38 -6.99 -20.40
CA PRO A 879 17.89 -5.69 -19.93
C PRO A 879 17.19 -4.51 -20.61
N ARG A 880 16.79 -4.68 -21.87
CA ARG A 880 16.03 -3.68 -22.64
C ARG A 880 14.64 -3.47 -22.06
N LEU A 881 13.94 -4.54 -21.69
CA LEU A 881 12.60 -4.41 -21.10
C LEU A 881 12.69 -3.62 -19.79
N PHE A 882 13.68 -3.91 -18.94
CA PHE A 882 13.90 -3.12 -17.72
C PHE A 882 14.11 -1.63 -18.01
N GLU A 883 14.95 -1.29 -18.99
CA GLU A 883 15.19 0.09 -19.42
C GLU A 883 13.92 0.77 -19.96
N GLU A 884 13.11 0.04 -20.71
CA GLU A 884 11.85 0.55 -21.25
C GLU A 884 10.84 0.83 -20.15
N LEU A 885 10.73 -0.07 -19.18
CA LEU A 885 9.85 0.10 -18.03
C LEU A 885 10.30 1.28 -17.15
N PHE A 886 11.62 1.46 -16.98
CA PHE A 886 12.17 2.63 -16.31
C PHE A 886 11.85 3.92 -17.08
N SER A 887 12.10 3.94 -18.39
CA SER A 887 11.82 5.10 -19.24
C SER A 887 10.33 5.42 -19.28
N LYS A 888 9.47 4.40 -19.30
CA LYS A 888 8.02 4.52 -19.18
C LYS A 888 7.61 5.13 -17.83
N ALA A 889 8.26 4.73 -16.73
CA ALA A 889 8.02 5.33 -15.41
C ALA A 889 8.39 6.82 -15.35
N VAL A 890 9.44 7.23 -16.08
CA VAL A 890 9.78 8.65 -16.24
C VAL A 890 8.78 9.38 -17.14
N ASP A 891 8.29 8.72 -18.20
CA ASP A 891 7.51 9.37 -19.24
C ASP A 891 6.02 9.52 -18.95
N GLU A 892 5.42 8.51 -18.34
CA GLU A 892 3.98 8.31 -18.27
C GLU A 892 3.43 8.46 -16.86
N CYS A 893 2.19 8.93 -16.80
CA CYS A 893 1.42 8.96 -15.57
C CYS A 893 -0.04 8.68 -15.91
N PRO A 894 -0.68 7.65 -15.33
CA PRO A 894 -2.08 7.32 -15.60
C PRO A 894 -3.02 8.52 -15.41
N ARG A 895 -2.83 9.27 -14.33
CA ARG A 895 -3.59 10.49 -14.05
C ARG A 895 -3.42 11.58 -15.11
N SER A 896 -2.22 11.72 -15.67
CA SER A 896 -1.97 12.69 -16.73
C SER A 896 -2.58 12.26 -18.07
N GLU A 897 -2.58 10.96 -18.37
CA GLU A 897 -3.29 10.44 -19.55
C GLU A 897 -4.79 10.71 -19.51
N ILE A 898 -5.42 10.48 -18.35
CA ILE A 898 -6.85 10.76 -18.16
C ILE A 898 -7.13 12.26 -18.29
N ALA A 899 -6.34 13.10 -17.60
CA ALA A 899 -6.51 14.55 -17.67
C ALA A 899 -6.38 15.10 -19.11
N LYS A 900 -5.42 14.60 -19.89
CA LYS A 900 -5.27 14.94 -21.32
C LYS A 900 -6.46 14.49 -22.15
N SER A 901 -6.96 13.28 -21.90
CA SER A 901 -8.12 12.73 -22.62
C SER A 901 -9.40 13.52 -22.33
N LEU A 902 -9.68 13.83 -21.05
CA LEU A 902 -10.78 14.71 -20.65
C LEU A 902 -10.68 16.09 -21.31
N SER A 903 -9.45 16.63 -21.37
CA SER A 903 -9.21 17.93 -21.99
C SER A 903 -9.38 17.91 -23.51
N ALA A 904 -9.15 16.76 -24.17
CA ALA A 904 -9.44 16.59 -25.59
C ALA A 904 -10.96 16.55 -25.81
N ILE A 905 -11.70 15.81 -24.96
CA ILE A 905 -13.17 15.70 -25.06
C ILE A 905 -13.86 17.05 -24.89
N ILE A 906 -13.40 17.89 -23.95
CA ILE A 906 -14.03 19.19 -23.69
C ILE A 906 -13.84 20.18 -24.85
N LYS A 907 -12.77 20.01 -25.64
CA LYS A 907 -12.59 20.81 -26.86
C LYS A 907 -13.58 20.43 -27.96
N GLU A 908 -14.17 19.24 -27.88
CA GLU A 908 -15.16 18.73 -28.83
C GLU A 908 -16.61 19.04 -28.39
N PHE A 909 -16.84 19.83 -27.33
CA PHE A 909 -18.19 20.14 -26.85
C PHE A 909 -19.04 20.96 -27.81
N ASP A 910 -18.42 21.63 -28.78
CA ASP A 910 -19.13 22.35 -29.84
C ASP A 910 -19.62 21.39 -30.96
N ASN A 911 -19.46 20.07 -30.81
CA ASN A 911 -19.89 19.04 -31.76
C ASN A 911 -21.24 18.44 -31.36
N ASP A 912 -22.28 18.73 -32.16
CA ASP A 912 -23.66 18.30 -31.93
C ASP A 912 -23.80 16.79 -31.66
N GLU A 913 -23.04 15.95 -32.36
CA GLU A 913 -23.18 14.49 -32.30
C GLU A 913 -22.74 13.89 -30.96
N LEU A 914 -21.66 14.43 -30.37
CA LEU A 914 -21.15 13.99 -29.07
C LEU A 914 -22.02 14.56 -27.94
N TYR A 915 -22.43 15.82 -28.10
CA TYR A 915 -23.27 16.52 -27.13
C TYR A 915 -24.66 15.89 -27.00
N ASP A 916 -25.26 15.44 -28.10
CA ASP A 916 -26.54 14.72 -28.11
C ASP A 916 -26.46 13.40 -27.33
N THR A 917 -25.38 12.64 -27.52
CA THR A 917 -25.13 11.40 -26.76
C THR A 917 -24.99 11.70 -25.27
N PHE A 918 -24.23 12.74 -24.88
CA PHE A 918 -24.09 13.16 -23.48
C PHE A 918 -25.43 13.52 -22.87
N THR A 919 -26.23 14.33 -23.57
CA THR A 919 -27.55 14.78 -23.12
C THR A 919 -28.51 13.61 -22.96
N THR A 920 -28.47 12.64 -23.87
CA THR A 920 -29.30 11.43 -23.80
C THR A 920 -28.93 10.57 -22.60
N ILE A 921 -27.63 10.36 -22.34
CA ILE A 921 -27.14 9.63 -21.16
C ILE A 921 -27.60 10.33 -19.86
N ARG A 922 -27.43 11.67 -19.77
CA ARG A 922 -27.83 12.46 -18.59
C ARG A 922 -29.32 12.37 -18.29
N ARG A 923 -30.18 12.32 -19.32
CA ARG A 923 -31.64 12.30 -19.19
C ARG A 923 -32.22 10.89 -19.03
N SER A 924 -31.51 9.85 -19.47
CA SER A 924 -32.05 8.50 -19.44
C SER A 924 -32.30 8.01 -18.01
N THR A 925 -33.47 7.37 -17.85
CA THR A 925 -33.89 6.69 -16.62
C THR A 925 -33.87 5.17 -16.75
N ASN A 926 -33.60 4.66 -17.95
CA ASN A 926 -33.58 3.23 -18.26
C ASN A 926 -32.13 2.73 -18.37
N LEU A 927 -31.82 1.64 -17.67
CA LEU A 927 -30.48 1.03 -17.67
C LEU A 927 -30.06 0.55 -19.07
N ASP A 928 -30.97 -0.05 -19.83
CA ASP A 928 -30.67 -0.60 -21.15
C ASP A 928 -30.32 0.50 -22.15
N GLU A 929 -31.07 1.60 -22.11
CA GLU A 929 -30.83 2.79 -22.92
C GLU A 929 -29.51 3.46 -22.53
N GLN A 930 -29.22 3.60 -21.23
CA GLN A 930 -27.93 4.12 -20.77
C GLN A 930 -26.75 3.28 -21.27
N LYS A 931 -26.89 1.95 -21.28
CA LYS A 931 -25.85 1.03 -21.76
C LYS A 931 -25.63 1.18 -23.26
N GLU A 932 -26.69 1.22 -24.06
CA GLU A 932 -26.61 1.42 -25.51
C GLU A 932 -25.94 2.76 -25.86
N GLN A 933 -26.35 3.84 -25.17
CA GLN A 933 -25.75 5.16 -25.38
C GLN A 933 -24.29 5.22 -24.91
N LEU A 934 -23.91 4.49 -23.88
CA LEU A 934 -22.52 4.38 -23.44
C LEU A 934 -21.66 3.64 -24.48
N GLU A 935 -22.18 2.60 -25.10
CA GLU A 935 -21.50 1.89 -26.20
C GLU A 935 -21.34 2.80 -27.43
N LEU A 936 -22.37 3.58 -27.76
CA LEU A 936 -22.31 4.61 -28.81
C LEU A 936 -21.25 5.68 -28.49
N LEU A 937 -21.23 6.19 -27.25
CA LEU A 937 -20.23 7.16 -26.79
C LEU A 937 -18.80 6.62 -26.94
N GLN A 938 -18.57 5.37 -26.50
CA GLN A 938 -17.24 4.75 -26.64
C GLN A 938 -16.81 4.68 -28.11
N LYS A 939 -17.73 4.32 -29.00
CA LYS A 939 -17.47 4.31 -30.44
C LYS A 939 -17.15 5.72 -30.97
N GLN A 940 -17.96 6.73 -30.62
CA GLN A 940 -17.75 8.12 -31.03
C GLN A 940 -16.40 8.69 -30.55
N LEU A 941 -15.94 8.30 -29.35
CA LEU A 941 -14.63 8.67 -28.83
C LEU A 941 -13.51 7.99 -29.62
N SER A 942 -13.63 6.69 -29.89
CA SER A 942 -12.70 5.93 -30.74
C SER A 942 -12.59 6.53 -32.14
N ASP A 943 -13.72 6.92 -32.75
CA ASP A 943 -13.79 7.55 -34.08
C ASP A 943 -13.12 8.94 -34.10
N ARG A 944 -12.85 9.54 -32.95
CA ARG A 944 -12.14 10.82 -32.78
C ARG A 944 -10.69 10.63 -32.31
N GLY A 945 -10.19 9.39 -32.31
CA GLY A 945 -8.83 9.04 -31.88
C GLY A 945 -8.61 9.06 -30.36
N ILE A 946 -9.68 9.19 -29.58
CA ILE A 946 -9.62 9.18 -28.11
C ILE A 946 -9.95 7.75 -27.65
N THR A 947 -8.94 7.03 -27.19
CA THR A 947 -9.12 5.65 -26.71
C THR A 947 -10.08 5.64 -25.50
N PRO A 948 -11.25 4.99 -25.57
CA PRO A 948 -12.23 4.93 -24.49
C PRO A 948 -11.79 3.91 -23.43
N LYS A 949 -10.60 4.11 -22.86
CA LYS A 949 -10.13 3.32 -21.72
C LYS A 949 -11.14 3.44 -20.59
N ARG A 950 -11.28 2.37 -19.82
CA ARG A 950 -12.26 2.29 -18.72
C ARG A 950 -12.14 3.48 -17.77
N GLU A 951 -10.92 3.86 -17.40
CA GLU A 951 -10.64 4.97 -16.47
C GLU A 951 -11.15 6.32 -16.98
N LEU A 952 -11.10 6.51 -18.31
CA LEU A 952 -11.65 7.69 -18.97
C LEU A 952 -13.18 7.70 -18.90
N ILE A 953 -13.83 6.59 -19.26
CA ILE A 953 -15.29 6.47 -19.24
C ILE A 953 -15.86 6.68 -17.84
N VAL A 954 -15.18 6.17 -16.82
CA VAL A 954 -15.53 6.41 -15.42
C VAL A 954 -15.45 7.89 -15.09
N SER A 955 -14.35 8.55 -15.48
CA SER A 955 -14.13 9.97 -15.21
C SER A 955 -15.17 10.85 -15.92
N LEU A 956 -15.58 10.47 -17.13
CA LEU A 956 -16.70 11.10 -17.84
C LEU A 956 -18.01 10.91 -17.08
N THR A 957 -18.27 9.70 -16.58
CA THR A 957 -19.53 9.39 -15.88
C THR A 957 -19.68 10.21 -14.61
N THR A 958 -18.60 10.35 -13.83
CA THR A 958 -18.63 11.09 -12.56
C THR A 958 -18.65 12.61 -12.76
N LYS A 959 -17.91 13.14 -13.73
CA LYS A 959 -17.76 14.60 -13.90
C LYS A 959 -18.75 15.21 -14.88
N LEU A 960 -19.06 14.50 -15.97
CA LEU A 960 -19.73 15.06 -17.13
C LEU A 960 -21.10 14.45 -17.40
N LEU A 961 -21.29 13.14 -17.19
CA LEU A 961 -22.54 12.46 -17.50
C LEU A 961 -23.47 12.35 -16.29
N ASN A 962 -23.19 13.07 -15.20
CA ASN A 962 -24.06 13.07 -14.03
C ASN A 962 -25.36 13.84 -14.33
N ARG A 963 -26.46 13.47 -13.64
CA ARG A 963 -27.79 14.07 -13.86
C ARG A 963 -27.89 15.56 -13.57
N ASN A 964 -26.98 16.08 -12.76
CA ASN A 964 -26.93 17.48 -12.35
C ASN A 964 -25.97 18.30 -13.24
N SER A 965 -25.45 17.72 -14.32
CA SER A 965 -24.62 18.41 -15.31
C SER A 965 -25.48 18.81 -16.51
N ASN A 966 -25.26 20.03 -16.99
CA ASN A 966 -25.90 20.64 -18.14
C ASN A 966 -24.88 21.48 -18.96
N GLU A 967 -25.33 22.10 -20.04
CA GLU A 967 -24.51 22.97 -20.90
C GLU A 967 -23.75 24.05 -20.13
N MET A 968 -24.44 24.72 -19.19
CA MET A 968 -23.84 25.80 -18.39
C MET A 968 -22.71 25.27 -17.49
N THR A 969 -22.86 24.07 -16.94
CA THR A 969 -21.79 23.43 -16.16
C THR A 969 -20.62 23.00 -17.05
N ASP A 970 -20.88 22.54 -18.28
CA ASP A 970 -19.85 22.14 -19.24
C ASP A 970 -19.02 23.34 -19.70
N ASP A 971 -19.67 24.46 -19.98
CA ASP A 971 -19.04 25.74 -20.33
C ASP A 971 -18.22 26.32 -19.19
N LEU A 972 -18.77 26.38 -17.98
CA LEU A 972 -18.04 26.86 -16.82
C LEU A 972 -16.81 25.98 -16.55
N MET A 973 -16.95 24.66 -16.69
CA MET A 973 -15.86 23.72 -16.53
C MET A 973 -14.74 23.95 -17.56
N ARG A 974 -15.09 24.17 -18.83
CA ARG A 974 -14.14 24.52 -19.90
C ARG A 974 -13.38 25.82 -19.58
N ASP A 975 -14.11 26.86 -19.20
CA ASP A 975 -13.53 28.18 -18.90
C ASP A 975 -12.61 28.16 -17.68
N LEU A 976 -13.03 27.49 -16.59
CA LEU A 976 -12.22 27.37 -15.38
C LEU A 976 -10.89 26.64 -15.65
N GLN A 977 -10.93 25.59 -16.48
CA GLN A 977 -9.74 24.82 -16.85
C GLN A 977 -8.79 25.61 -17.73
N GLU A 978 -9.33 26.39 -18.66
CA GLU A 978 -8.52 27.26 -19.52
C GLU A 978 -7.92 28.42 -18.72
N LEU A 979 -8.72 29.09 -17.87
CA LEU A 979 -8.23 30.13 -16.95
C LEU A 979 -7.10 29.60 -16.06
N TRP A 980 -7.28 28.42 -15.47
CA TRP A 980 -6.25 27.82 -14.62
C TRP A 980 -4.93 27.62 -15.37
N ARG A 981 -4.97 27.08 -16.59
CA ARG A 981 -3.78 26.89 -17.42
C ARG A 981 -3.12 28.21 -17.82
N GLN A 982 -3.91 29.21 -18.17
CA GLN A 982 -3.41 30.53 -18.55
C GLN A 982 -2.71 31.21 -17.37
N GLU A 983 -3.29 31.14 -16.18
CA GLU A 983 -2.70 31.69 -14.96
C GLU A 983 -1.43 30.97 -14.53
N GLU A 984 -1.37 29.63 -14.63
CA GLU A 984 -0.13 28.87 -14.39
C GLU A 984 1.00 29.29 -15.34
N LYS A 985 0.68 29.49 -16.62
CA LYS A 985 1.63 29.94 -17.63
C LYS A 985 2.08 31.38 -17.39
N ARG A 986 1.16 32.27 -17.02
CA ARG A 986 1.42 33.70 -16.76
C ARG A 986 2.30 33.89 -15.53
N LEU A 987 1.99 33.20 -14.43
CA LEU A 987 2.72 33.30 -13.18
C LEU A 987 4.03 32.49 -13.18
N GLY A 988 4.16 31.49 -14.06
CA GLY A 988 5.33 30.63 -14.11
C GLY A 988 5.51 29.83 -12.81
N CYS A 989 4.39 29.46 -12.19
CA CYS A 989 4.30 28.74 -10.92
C CYS A 989 3.09 27.80 -10.97
N LYS A 990 3.26 26.58 -10.49
CA LYS A 990 2.16 25.61 -10.42
C LYS A 990 1.16 26.04 -9.37
N ILE A 991 -0.12 26.09 -9.74
CA ILE A 991 -1.20 26.51 -8.84
C ILE A 991 -1.94 25.25 -8.39
N ASP A 992 -2.04 25.03 -7.08
CA ASP A 992 -2.87 23.95 -6.54
C ASP A 992 -4.36 24.24 -6.78
N VAL A 993 -5.18 23.20 -6.96
CA VAL A 993 -6.62 23.32 -7.21
C VAL A 993 -7.29 24.21 -6.15
N ARG A 994 -6.97 24.01 -4.86
CA ARG A 994 -7.61 24.78 -3.77
C ARG A 994 -7.24 26.26 -3.83
N VAL A 995 -5.97 26.54 -4.15
CA VAL A 995 -5.47 27.91 -4.35
C VAL A 995 -6.22 28.59 -5.49
N PHE A 996 -6.40 27.87 -6.60
CA PHE A 996 -7.10 28.38 -7.76
C PHE A 996 -8.58 28.64 -7.48
N ILE A 997 -9.26 27.78 -6.72
CA ILE A 997 -10.65 27.98 -6.30
C ILE A 997 -10.78 29.27 -5.46
N VAL A 998 -9.90 29.48 -4.48
CA VAL A 998 -9.88 30.71 -3.67
C VAL A 998 -9.70 31.96 -4.55
N ALA A 999 -8.92 31.85 -5.62
CA ALA A 999 -8.75 32.93 -6.58
C ALA A 999 -10.01 33.19 -7.42
N CYS A 1000 -10.67 32.12 -7.92
CA CYS A 1000 -11.90 32.22 -8.71
C CYS A 1000 -13.03 32.88 -7.92
N LEU A 1001 -13.16 32.58 -6.62
CA LEU A 1001 -14.17 33.18 -5.76
C LEU A 1001 -13.96 34.70 -5.54
N ARG A 1002 -12.83 35.28 -5.97
CA ARG A 1002 -12.57 36.73 -5.95
C ARG A 1002 -12.88 37.42 -7.28
N LEU A 1003 -13.18 36.65 -8.34
CA LEU A 1003 -13.54 37.19 -9.65
C LEU A 1003 -15.06 37.26 -9.75
N ASP A 1004 -15.61 38.47 -9.81
CA ASP A 1004 -17.06 38.70 -9.78
C ASP A 1004 -17.78 37.96 -10.91
N ASP A 1005 -17.22 37.96 -12.13
CA ASP A 1005 -17.78 37.27 -13.30
C ASP A 1005 -18.00 35.76 -13.07
N TYR A 1006 -17.08 35.08 -12.39
CA TYR A 1006 -17.19 33.65 -12.11
C TYR A 1006 -18.14 33.38 -10.96
N LYS A 1007 -18.14 34.25 -9.95
CA LYS A 1007 -19.05 34.14 -8.81
C LYS A 1007 -20.51 34.23 -9.25
N ASP A 1008 -20.86 35.18 -10.12
CA ASP A 1008 -22.23 35.35 -10.62
C ASP A 1008 -22.69 34.16 -11.47
N ARG A 1009 -21.80 33.62 -12.33
CA ARG A 1009 -22.07 32.40 -13.11
C ARG A 1009 -22.30 31.19 -12.22
N ILE A 1010 -21.49 31.03 -11.17
CA ILE A 1010 -21.63 29.95 -10.18
C ILE A 1010 -22.96 30.08 -9.45
N ASP A 1011 -23.30 31.28 -8.99
CA ASP A 1011 -24.55 31.52 -8.28
C ASP A 1011 -25.75 31.22 -9.19
N THR A 1012 -25.65 31.50 -10.49
CA THR A 1012 -26.69 31.15 -11.47
C THR A 1012 -26.85 29.63 -11.60
N ILE A 1013 -25.75 28.89 -11.76
CA ILE A 1013 -25.76 27.42 -11.89
C ILE A 1013 -26.29 26.76 -10.62
N ILE A 1014 -25.82 27.18 -9.44
CA ILE A 1014 -26.28 26.64 -8.16
C ILE A 1014 -27.78 26.91 -7.99
N SER A 1015 -28.26 28.10 -8.37
CA SER A 1015 -29.69 28.43 -8.27
C SER A 1015 -30.57 27.57 -9.17
N ASP A 1016 -30.07 27.20 -10.37
CA ASP A 1016 -30.77 26.29 -11.29
C ASP A 1016 -30.79 24.85 -10.75
N LEU A 1017 -29.68 24.39 -10.19
CA LEU A 1017 -29.56 23.04 -9.62
C LEU A 1017 -30.34 22.87 -8.31
N TYR A 1018 -30.46 23.92 -7.49
CA TYR A 1018 -31.05 23.88 -6.15
C TYR A 1018 -32.00 25.07 -5.88
N PRO A 1019 -33.18 25.15 -6.54
CA PRO A 1019 -34.07 26.31 -6.39
C PRO A 1019 -34.54 26.53 -4.95
N GLY A 1020 -34.28 27.73 -4.39
CA GLY A 1020 -34.81 28.20 -3.10
C GLY A 1020 -33.86 28.20 -1.89
N GLY A 1021 -32.56 27.95 -2.06
CA GLY A 1021 -31.57 28.00 -0.97
C GLY A 1021 -30.82 29.34 -0.85
N ASN A 1022 -30.44 29.72 0.38
CA ASN A 1022 -29.36 30.71 0.59
C ASN A 1022 -28.02 29.96 0.53
N PHE A 1023 -27.13 30.34 -0.40
CA PHE A 1023 -25.90 29.59 -0.65
C PHE A 1023 -24.66 30.23 -0.01
N ASP A 1024 -23.92 29.42 0.73
CA ASP A 1024 -22.70 29.83 1.41
C ASP A 1024 -21.46 29.76 0.49
N GLU A 1025 -20.34 30.34 0.92
CA GLU A 1025 -19.08 30.32 0.17
C GLU A 1025 -18.49 28.88 0.07
N LYS A 1026 -18.86 27.99 0.99
CA LYS A 1026 -18.48 26.57 1.02
C LYS A 1026 -19.07 25.79 -0.14
N GLN A 1027 -20.36 25.95 -0.41
CA GLN A 1027 -21.04 25.29 -1.53
C GLN A 1027 -20.43 25.70 -2.87
N ARG A 1028 -20.10 27.00 -3.03
CA ARG A 1028 -19.39 27.50 -4.21
C ARG A 1028 -18.01 26.83 -4.36
N PHE A 1029 -17.25 26.74 -3.28
CA PHE A 1029 -15.94 26.09 -3.27
C PHE A 1029 -16.03 24.63 -3.73
N ILE A 1030 -16.96 23.86 -3.16
CA ILE A 1030 -17.15 22.43 -3.48
C ILE A 1030 -17.56 22.26 -4.94
N LEU A 1031 -18.46 23.10 -5.46
CA LEU A 1031 -18.86 23.03 -6.87
C LEU A 1031 -17.65 23.23 -7.79
N ILE A 1032 -16.86 24.29 -7.58
CA ILE A 1032 -15.65 24.51 -8.38
C ILE A 1032 -14.67 23.33 -8.24
N GLU A 1033 -14.49 22.78 -7.04
CA GLU A 1033 -13.64 21.59 -6.82
C GLU A 1033 -14.10 20.40 -7.68
N THR A 1034 -15.41 20.19 -7.86
CA THR A 1034 -15.95 19.08 -8.67
C THR A 1034 -15.76 19.27 -10.17
N LEU A 1035 -15.82 20.50 -10.67
CA LEU A 1035 -15.62 20.84 -12.09
C LEU A 1035 -14.14 20.75 -12.49
N LEU A 1036 -13.21 20.97 -11.55
CA LEU A 1036 -11.78 20.87 -11.83
C LEU A 1036 -11.30 19.41 -11.76
N TRP A 1037 -10.32 19.06 -12.59
CA TRP A 1037 -9.50 17.85 -12.42
C TRP A 1037 -8.04 18.23 -12.42
N SER A 1038 -7.29 17.63 -11.51
CA SER A 1038 -5.87 17.89 -11.33
C SER A 1038 -5.07 16.93 -12.20
N ASP A 1039 -4.27 17.50 -13.10
CA ASP A 1039 -3.25 16.79 -13.87
C ASP A 1039 -2.04 16.47 -12.97
N CYS A 1040 -1.31 15.42 -13.31
CA CYS A 1040 -0.02 15.10 -12.72
C CYS A 1040 1.11 15.54 -13.67
N ASN A 1041 1.62 16.75 -13.49
CA ASN A 1041 2.72 17.27 -14.29
C ASN A 1041 4.08 16.63 -13.95
N ASP A 1042 4.37 16.44 -12.67
CA ASP A 1042 5.69 16.05 -12.19
C ASP A 1042 5.72 14.68 -11.48
N SER A 1043 4.93 14.50 -10.43
CA SER A 1043 4.81 13.23 -9.72
C SER A 1043 3.56 13.20 -8.86
N CYS A 1044 2.96 12.03 -8.73
CA CYS A 1044 1.88 11.71 -7.79
C CYS A 1044 2.17 10.34 -7.13
N PRO A 1045 1.51 10.02 -6.01
CA PRO A 1045 1.71 8.77 -5.30
C PRO A 1045 1.44 7.48 -6.11
N GLU A 1046 0.90 7.59 -7.31
CA GLU A 1046 0.52 6.45 -8.15
C GLU A 1046 1.50 6.18 -9.29
N CYS A 1047 2.22 7.21 -9.73
CA CYS A 1047 3.23 7.05 -10.76
C CYS A 1047 4.59 6.75 -10.15
N LEU A 1048 4.99 7.51 -9.13
CA LEU A 1048 6.31 7.52 -8.51
C LEU A 1048 6.11 7.81 -7.03
N ASN A 1049 6.18 6.76 -6.22
CA ASN A 1049 6.11 6.84 -4.79
C ASN A 1049 7.17 5.93 -4.20
N LEU A 1050 7.91 6.42 -3.22
CA LEU A 1050 8.83 5.62 -2.44
C LEU A 1050 8.30 5.49 -1.04
N TYR A 1051 8.39 4.28 -0.50
CA TYR A 1051 8.08 4.00 0.89
C TYR A 1051 9.18 3.13 1.47
N SER A 1052 9.78 3.60 2.55
CA SER A 1052 10.60 2.79 3.43
C SER A 1052 10.15 3.07 4.86
N PRO A 1053 9.99 2.05 5.72
CA PRO A 1053 9.71 2.28 7.13
C PRO A 1053 10.94 2.85 7.88
N TYR A 1054 12.13 2.83 7.26
CA TYR A 1054 13.40 3.22 7.88
C TYR A 1054 14.01 4.50 7.29
N GLN A 1055 13.45 5.05 6.21
CA GLN A 1055 14.00 6.25 5.58
C GLN A 1055 12.86 7.14 5.06
N SER A 1056 13.00 8.45 5.27
CA SER A 1056 12.13 9.44 4.62
C SER A 1056 12.78 9.92 3.32
N PHE A 1057 11.98 10.00 2.24
CA PHE A 1057 12.47 10.37 0.92
C PHE A 1057 11.94 11.72 0.48
N ALA A 1058 12.75 12.48 -0.26
CA ALA A 1058 12.27 13.63 -0.99
C ALA A 1058 11.21 13.21 -2.02
N LYS A 1059 10.18 14.05 -2.23
CA LYS A 1059 9.14 13.76 -3.23
C LYS A 1059 9.75 13.64 -4.64
N PRO A 1060 9.59 12.50 -5.35
CA PRO A 1060 10.14 12.32 -6.71
C PRO A 1060 9.74 13.43 -7.69
N SER A 1061 10.53 13.66 -8.74
CA SER A 1061 10.26 14.61 -9.82
C SER A 1061 10.64 14.05 -11.19
N ARG A 1062 9.63 13.64 -11.98
CA ARG A 1062 9.90 13.11 -13.33
C ARG A 1062 10.45 14.18 -14.26
N LEU A 1063 10.01 15.43 -14.11
CA LEU A 1063 10.43 16.52 -14.99
C LEU A 1063 11.93 16.81 -14.83
N LEU A 1064 12.45 16.61 -13.61
CA LEU A 1064 13.87 16.71 -13.32
C LEU A 1064 14.66 15.68 -14.11
N LEU A 1065 14.27 14.40 -14.07
CA LEU A 1065 14.91 13.36 -14.88
C LEU A 1065 14.72 13.59 -16.38
N LYS A 1066 13.54 14.01 -16.85
CA LYS A 1066 13.33 14.39 -18.27
C LYS A 1066 14.21 15.53 -18.74
N SER A 1067 14.60 16.44 -17.86
CA SER A 1067 15.49 17.56 -18.19
C SER A 1067 16.97 17.14 -18.23
N LEU A 1068 17.30 16.03 -17.58
CA LEU A 1068 18.64 15.43 -17.53
C LEU A 1068 18.82 14.31 -18.56
N LEU A 1069 17.72 13.70 -19.02
CA LEU A 1069 17.68 12.67 -20.04
C LEU A 1069 18.17 13.22 -21.39
N VAL A 1070 19.19 12.59 -21.95
CA VAL A 1070 19.47 12.69 -23.39
C VAL A 1070 18.55 11.68 -24.08
N PRO A 1071 17.63 12.09 -24.96
CA PRO A 1071 16.75 11.14 -25.63
C PRO A 1071 17.59 10.17 -26.48
N THR A 1072 17.53 8.88 -26.16
CA THR A 1072 18.16 7.81 -26.96
C THR A 1072 17.31 7.38 -28.15
N THR A 1073 16.05 7.83 -28.20
CA THR A 1073 15.09 7.52 -29.27
C THR A 1073 14.85 8.78 -30.10
N ILE A 1074 15.14 8.70 -31.41
CA ILE A 1074 14.83 9.76 -32.34
C ILE A 1074 13.32 9.76 -32.59
N ILE A 1075 12.69 10.93 -32.41
CA ILE A 1075 11.27 11.14 -32.70
C ILE A 1075 11.16 11.64 -34.13
N ILE A 1076 10.33 10.98 -34.93
CA ILE A 1076 10.07 11.29 -36.33
C ILE A 1076 8.59 11.65 -36.45
N ASP A 1077 8.31 12.84 -36.98
CA ASP A 1077 6.94 13.22 -37.29
C ASP A 1077 6.54 12.64 -38.64
N SER A 1078 5.42 11.91 -38.69
CA SER A 1078 4.85 11.35 -39.92
C SER A 1078 4.49 12.40 -40.98
N HIS A 1079 4.42 13.68 -40.61
CA HIS A 1079 4.21 14.79 -41.55
C HIS A 1079 5.50 15.22 -42.27
N GLU A 1080 6.67 14.77 -41.81
CA GLU A 1080 7.94 15.10 -42.47
C GLU A 1080 8.04 14.43 -43.85
N PRO A 1081 8.51 15.15 -44.88
CA PRO A 1081 8.72 14.54 -46.19
C PRO A 1081 9.77 13.44 -46.09
N LYS A 1082 9.44 12.25 -46.63
CA LYS A 1082 10.30 11.05 -46.60
C LYS A 1082 10.62 10.52 -45.19
N TRP A 1083 9.72 10.71 -44.22
CA TRP A 1083 9.88 10.16 -42.87
C TRP A 1083 10.16 8.64 -42.83
N GLY A 1084 9.68 7.87 -43.81
CA GLY A 1084 9.97 6.43 -43.92
C GLY A 1084 11.45 6.13 -44.19
N GLU A 1085 12.12 6.92 -45.04
CA GLU A 1085 13.58 6.82 -45.28
C GLU A 1085 14.34 7.23 -44.02
N LEU A 1086 13.92 8.33 -43.37
CA LEU A 1086 14.48 8.79 -42.09
C LEU A 1086 14.35 7.73 -40.99
N LEU A 1087 13.21 7.02 -40.94
CA LEU A 1087 12.97 5.95 -39.98
C LEU A 1087 13.95 4.79 -40.20
N ILE A 1088 14.13 4.34 -41.43
CA ILE A 1088 15.09 3.26 -41.75
C ILE A 1088 16.52 3.67 -41.39
N ASP A 1089 16.93 4.91 -41.71
CA ASP A 1089 18.25 5.43 -41.36
C ASP A 1089 18.47 5.54 -39.85
N CYS A 1090 17.44 5.94 -39.10
CA CYS A 1090 17.47 5.97 -37.64
C CYS A 1090 17.58 4.56 -37.06
N LEU A 1091 16.84 3.60 -37.60
CA LEU A 1091 16.90 2.20 -37.19
C LEU A 1091 18.28 1.59 -37.49
N LYS A 1092 18.92 1.91 -38.62
CA LYS A 1092 20.29 1.47 -38.93
C LYS A 1092 21.33 2.00 -37.94
N LYS A 1093 21.20 3.26 -37.50
CA LYS A 1093 22.17 3.90 -36.59
C LYS A 1093 21.93 3.57 -35.11
N GLY A 1094 20.67 3.53 -34.68
CA GLY A 1094 20.28 3.47 -33.27
C GLY A 1094 19.41 2.27 -32.89
N LYS A 1095 19.01 1.42 -33.85
CA LYS A 1095 18.14 0.23 -33.68
C LYS A 1095 16.73 0.51 -33.12
N GLN A 1096 16.38 1.78 -32.89
CA GLN A 1096 15.07 2.21 -32.42
C GLN A 1096 14.73 3.62 -32.90
N ALA A 1097 13.43 3.88 -33.08
CA ALA A 1097 12.88 5.20 -33.38
C ALA A 1097 11.41 5.27 -32.97
N ARG A 1098 10.89 6.48 -32.76
CA ARG A 1098 9.49 6.74 -32.43
C ARG A 1098 8.85 7.56 -33.51
N VAL A 1099 7.76 7.08 -34.09
CA VAL A 1099 6.97 7.83 -35.08
C VAL A 1099 5.77 8.46 -34.38
N ILE A 1100 5.53 9.75 -34.60
CA ILE A 1100 4.34 10.45 -34.13
C ILE A 1100 3.43 10.76 -35.32
N THR A 1101 2.14 10.46 -35.19
CA THR A 1101 1.11 10.78 -36.19
C THR A 1101 -0.14 11.33 -35.54
N LEU A 1102 -0.83 12.21 -36.25
CA LEU A 1102 -2.20 12.59 -35.92
C LEU A 1102 -3.14 11.45 -36.30
N PHE A 1103 -4.25 11.31 -35.58
CA PHE A 1103 -5.29 10.32 -35.86
C PHE A 1103 -5.82 10.41 -37.30
N GLU A 1104 -5.98 11.62 -37.84
CA GLU A 1104 -6.42 11.86 -39.22
C GLU A 1104 -5.50 11.19 -40.27
N ASN A 1105 -4.21 11.05 -39.96
CA ASN A 1105 -3.20 10.49 -40.86
C ASN A 1105 -2.81 9.04 -40.50
N MET A 1106 -3.57 8.41 -39.59
CA MET A 1106 -3.27 7.09 -39.04
C MET A 1106 -3.21 6.00 -40.12
N GLU A 1107 -4.14 5.99 -41.08
CA GLU A 1107 -4.17 4.97 -42.13
C GLU A 1107 -2.95 5.02 -43.06
N GLU A 1108 -2.45 6.23 -43.36
CA GLU A 1108 -1.25 6.40 -44.16
C GLU A 1108 0.01 5.98 -43.38
N CYS A 1109 0.10 6.41 -42.11
CA CYS A 1109 1.16 6.00 -41.21
C CYS A 1109 1.21 4.47 -41.04
N GLN A 1110 0.05 3.85 -40.81
CA GLN A 1110 -0.08 2.39 -40.66
C GLN A 1110 0.35 1.65 -41.93
N ARG A 1111 -0.06 2.12 -43.11
CA ARG A 1111 0.38 1.52 -44.39
C ARG A 1111 1.90 1.58 -44.55
N MET A 1112 2.52 2.72 -44.24
CA MET A 1112 3.97 2.87 -44.32
C MET A 1112 4.70 2.01 -43.28
N LEU A 1113 4.23 1.99 -42.02
CA LEU A 1113 4.81 1.15 -40.96
C LEU A 1113 4.74 -0.33 -41.31
N MET A 1114 3.60 -0.81 -41.84
CA MET A 1114 3.44 -2.20 -42.29
C MET A 1114 4.42 -2.55 -43.41
N ASN A 1115 4.66 -1.63 -44.34
CA ASN A 1115 5.66 -1.82 -45.40
C ASN A 1115 7.09 -1.91 -44.83
N ILE A 1116 7.43 -1.04 -43.87
CA ILE A 1116 8.76 -1.01 -43.23
C ILE A 1116 9.01 -2.28 -42.42
N ILE A 1117 8.03 -2.76 -41.65
CA ILE A 1117 8.11 -4.01 -40.85
C ILE A 1117 8.34 -5.24 -41.73
N GLN A 1118 7.83 -5.23 -42.97
CA GLN A 1118 8.04 -6.30 -43.94
C GLN A 1118 9.36 -6.17 -44.71
N THR A 1119 10.08 -5.05 -44.57
CA THR A 1119 11.33 -4.80 -45.29
C THR A 1119 12.51 -5.03 -44.35
N PRO A 1120 13.41 -6.01 -44.64
CA PRO A 1120 14.57 -6.25 -43.79
C PRO A 1120 15.57 -5.10 -43.89
N ILE A 1121 16.16 -4.73 -42.75
CA ILE A 1121 17.23 -3.75 -42.64
C ILE A 1121 18.56 -4.48 -42.60
N ASP A 1122 19.48 -4.09 -43.49
CA ASP A 1122 20.85 -4.61 -43.56
C ASP A 1122 21.74 -3.96 -42.49
N PHE A 1123 22.35 -4.78 -41.63
CA PHE A 1123 23.37 -4.44 -40.65
C PHE A 1123 24.62 -5.26 -40.92
N GLU A 1124 25.58 -4.69 -41.68
CA GLU A 1124 26.90 -5.30 -41.91
C GLU A 1124 26.82 -6.82 -42.18
N TYR A 1125 26.02 -7.23 -43.18
CA TYR A 1125 25.80 -8.63 -43.63
C TYR A 1125 24.73 -9.45 -42.89
N GLU A 1126 24.03 -8.87 -41.91
CA GLU A 1126 22.87 -9.49 -41.26
C GLU A 1126 21.57 -8.73 -41.54
N PHE A 1127 20.50 -9.48 -41.87
CA PHE A 1127 19.18 -8.91 -42.16
C PHE A 1127 18.26 -9.04 -40.95
N TYR A 1128 17.74 -7.91 -40.49
CA TYR A 1128 16.80 -7.87 -39.39
C TYR A 1128 15.49 -7.21 -39.79
N TYR A 1129 14.38 -7.81 -39.39
CA TYR A 1129 13.06 -7.22 -39.58
C TYR A 1129 12.73 -6.28 -38.44
N PRO A 1130 12.36 -5.01 -38.72
CA PRO A 1130 11.85 -4.15 -37.69
C PRO A 1130 10.47 -4.62 -37.22
N TYR A 1131 10.12 -4.30 -35.98
CA TYR A 1131 8.81 -4.61 -35.38
C TYR A 1131 8.31 -3.40 -34.58
N ILE A 1132 6.99 -3.31 -34.41
CA ILE A 1132 6.38 -2.33 -33.51
C ILE A 1132 6.50 -2.87 -32.09
N ALA A 1133 7.30 -2.18 -31.28
CA ALA A 1133 7.49 -2.51 -29.87
C ALA A 1133 6.36 -1.96 -28.99
N GLY A 1134 5.73 -0.86 -29.40
CA GLY A 1134 4.64 -0.25 -28.65
C GLY A 1134 3.84 0.73 -29.48
N VAL A 1135 2.56 0.86 -29.12
CA VAL A 1135 1.64 1.85 -29.68
C VAL A 1135 1.00 2.60 -28.52
N ARG A 1136 1.02 3.93 -28.57
CA ARG A 1136 0.49 4.80 -27.51
C ARG A 1136 -0.39 5.87 -28.12
N SER A 1137 -1.44 6.26 -27.41
CA SER A 1137 -2.31 7.39 -27.80
C SER A 1137 -2.22 8.48 -26.73
N SER A 1138 -2.08 9.75 -27.14
CA SER A 1138 -2.11 10.90 -26.25
C SER A 1138 -3.03 11.99 -26.82
N GLY A 1139 -4.29 12.00 -26.36
CA GLY A 1139 -5.33 12.80 -27.00
C GLY A 1139 -5.55 12.29 -28.43
N THR A 1140 -5.38 13.16 -29.42
CA THR A 1140 -5.50 12.83 -30.85
C THR A 1140 -4.19 12.35 -31.51
N ASN A 1141 -3.07 12.36 -30.79
CA ASN A 1141 -1.79 11.91 -31.30
C ASN A 1141 -1.57 10.42 -31.02
N TRP A 1142 -0.95 9.72 -31.96
CA TRP A 1142 -0.50 8.34 -31.83
C TRP A 1142 1.02 8.26 -31.96
N LEU A 1143 1.64 7.49 -31.07
CA LEU A 1143 3.08 7.25 -31.04
C LEU A 1143 3.35 5.78 -31.28
N PHE A 1144 4.18 5.48 -32.27
CA PHE A 1144 4.62 4.14 -32.63
C PHE A 1144 6.10 3.98 -32.31
N ASP A 1145 6.43 3.10 -31.37
CA ASP A 1145 7.81 2.72 -31.08
C ASP A 1145 8.21 1.60 -32.05
N VAL A 1146 9.16 1.86 -32.95
CA VAL A 1146 9.65 0.92 -33.97
C VAL A 1146 11.08 0.51 -33.64
N ARG A 1147 11.39 -0.79 -33.73
CA ARG A 1147 12.69 -1.34 -33.33
C ARG A 1147 13.18 -2.45 -34.21
N VAL A 1148 14.47 -2.76 -34.10
CA VAL A 1148 15.13 -3.93 -34.67
C VAL A 1148 15.60 -4.86 -33.55
N ARG A 1149 15.34 -6.18 -33.66
CA ARG A 1149 15.76 -7.17 -32.66
C ARG A 1149 17.29 -7.20 -32.57
N GLU A 1150 17.83 -7.11 -31.34
CA GLU A 1150 19.23 -7.45 -31.11
C GLU A 1150 19.36 -8.95 -30.89
N VAL A 1151 20.25 -9.59 -31.65
CA VAL A 1151 20.76 -10.91 -31.28
C VAL A 1151 21.87 -10.66 -30.28
N THR A 1152 21.54 -10.72 -28.98
CA THR A 1152 22.56 -10.85 -27.95
C THR A 1152 23.10 -12.27 -28.03
N HIS A 1153 24.28 -12.45 -28.60
CA HIS A 1153 25.07 -13.65 -28.31
C HIS A 1153 25.37 -13.63 -26.81
N ALA A 1154 24.78 -14.62 -26.12
CA ALA A 1154 24.79 -14.82 -24.68
C ALA A 1154 26.20 -14.80 -24.05
#